data_AF-A0A8J1VKH9-F1
#
_entry.id   AF-A0A8J1VKH9-F1
#
_cell.length_a   1.000
_cell.length_b   1.000
_cell.length_c   1.000
_cell.angle_alpha   90.00
_cell.angle_beta   90.00
_cell.angle_gamma   90.00
#
_symmetry.space_group_name_H-M   'P 1'
#
loop_
_entity.id
_entity.type
_entity.pdbx_description
1 polymer ?
#
loop_
_entity_poly.entity_id
_entity_poly.type
_entity_poly.pdbx_seq_one_letter_code
_entity_poly.pdbx_strand_id
1 'polypeptide(L)'
;MTEPDETEYEFVQNFDQSPSPIDWEPHHWSPWPLPEDYDFLQKSWFRPEQLPMSFVGVKLIDVENSKIIPGRTVKIRSGLIVDITDSQESDLHEEDWTCIDARGLYMCPGLIDCHVHITPPLKDAYTSYRVAFDLKRMLGNGFTTVRDVGGATRHHRDATAEWLIPGPRLLIGGPVLSQTGGHGKSFNAVVRTDHNDPDGPISSKSISESGMGPVGLLVDGVDACLKAARKLMSAGADHLKICSSGGVLSPLDKLDSIQFTVPEIKAICDTARNMGATLVTSHCFTSQGARNAIEGGVGGIEHGSLLDEPTLKLMAEKGIHLTPTLLIAEMIVNGPLGAKESKLAVEKAKLVNEKGYGMVQNAHRLGVNIAFGTDAFVPVQLSEFELRAKILPSHIVLQQATCNGAKVLGMEGKVGCLKKGAFADLLLLDANPLEDIKILNRPKTHLKAVVKDGRYTPLTERLDYFAATLTISLTLLYAALRILSLQTPVGNHRLALPMSAVVSCIVLAHFTYLLSFPTGSFPYGYHTTFNLILGITHNLLWILWSTSFYFALPSTTICGLTIAWPYPYPPNDPLTSPRPKDSATPISLVVLTTAAMSLELLDFAPLFRMMDAHSLWHASTIPLAIAWWTFLCSDAVELEGALLASRGVTNVALDEKMQLSGGGGGGGDGSGGPVQQQQMPSTPNFAQLAAGSGIGLRNKSPGRSPKIGVGNSGDKGERAD
;
A
#
# COMPACT_ATOMS: atom_id res chain seq x y z
N MET A 1 22.33 -51.75 13.49
CA MET A 1 22.42 -50.61 14.41
C MET A 1 21.04 -50.00 14.44
N THR A 2 20.35 -50.25 15.55
CA THR A 2 19.15 -49.62 16.13
C THR A 2 18.31 -48.68 15.26
N GLU A 3 17.04 -49.06 15.08
CA GLU A 3 15.91 -48.21 14.69
C GLU A 3 15.70 -47.07 15.70
N PRO A 4 15.22 -45.88 15.29
CA PRO A 4 14.80 -44.83 16.21
C PRO A 4 13.37 -45.07 16.72
N ASP A 5 13.20 -44.85 18.02
CA ASP A 5 11.98 -45.01 18.84
C ASP A 5 10.71 -44.36 18.25
N GLU A 6 9.59 -45.08 18.30
CA GLU A 6 8.24 -44.68 17.86
C GLU A 6 7.47 -43.79 18.88
N THR A 7 8.13 -43.07 19.79
CA THR A 7 7.44 -42.40 20.92
C THR A 7 7.24 -40.88 20.81
N GLU A 8 7.45 -40.25 19.64
CA GLU A 8 7.32 -38.78 19.52
C GLU A 8 6.09 -38.26 18.73
N TYR A 9 5.15 -39.12 18.33
CA TYR A 9 4.02 -38.71 17.45
C TYR A 9 2.62 -38.72 18.08
N GLU A 10 2.48 -38.63 19.40
CA GLU A 10 1.15 -38.64 20.06
C GLU A 10 0.67 -37.29 20.66
N PHE A 11 1.39 -36.19 20.48
CA PHE A 11 1.07 -34.93 21.19
C PHE A 11 0.26 -33.88 20.42
N VAL A 12 -0.23 -34.16 19.19
CA VAL A 12 -0.83 -33.13 18.31
C VAL A 12 -2.30 -33.42 17.91
N GLN A 13 -3.11 -34.03 18.78
CA GLN A 13 -4.50 -34.36 18.42
C GLN A 13 -5.62 -33.73 19.26
N ASN A 14 -5.36 -32.77 20.17
CA ASN A 14 -6.46 -32.17 20.95
C ASN A 14 -6.34 -30.64 21.13
N PHE A 15 -6.37 -29.88 20.03
CA PHE A 15 -6.73 -28.46 20.08
C PHE A 15 -8.19 -28.27 19.66
N ASP A 16 -8.90 -27.55 20.51
CA ASP A 16 -10.29 -27.10 20.39
C ASP A 16 -10.57 -26.44 19.02
N GLN A 17 -11.59 -26.92 18.30
CA GLN A 17 -11.99 -26.41 16.97
C GLN A 17 -12.89 -25.15 17.05
N SER A 18 -12.75 -24.34 18.10
CA SER A 18 -13.43 -23.04 18.12
C SER A 18 -12.63 -22.04 17.29
N PRO A 19 -13.20 -21.40 16.24
CA PRO A 19 -12.45 -20.45 15.41
C PRO A 19 -12.00 -19.26 16.25
N SER A 20 -10.68 -19.02 16.23
CA SER A 20 -10.07 -17.83 16.79
C SER A 20 -10.49 -16.61 15.96
N PRO A 21 -10.82 -15.46 16.55
CA PRO A 21 -11.08 -14.22 15.80
C PRO A 21 -9.81 -13.66 15.12
N ILE A 22 -8.68 -14.36 15.25
CA ILE A 22 -7.39 -14.09 14.60
C ILE A 22 -6.98 -15.32 13.75
N ASP A 23 -7.90 -15.89 12.96
CA ASP A 23 -7.54 -16.75 11.83
C ASP A 23 -6.87 -15.91 10.74
N TRP A 24 -5.64 -15.51 11.04
CA TRP A 24 -4.55 -15.40 10.08
C TRP A 24 -3.88 -16.77 9.96
N GLU A 25 -4.64 -17.87 9.98
CA GLU A 25 -4.15 -19.04 9.27
C GLU A 25 -4.08 -18.60 7.81
N PRO A 26 -2.89 -18.46 7.22
CA PRO A 26 -2.85 -18.39 5.78
C PRO A 26 -3.58 -19.65 5.30
N HIS A 27 -4.52 -19.52 4.38
CA HIS A 27 -5.01 -20.66 3.58
C HIS A 27 -3.87 -21.33 2.76
N HIS A 28 -2.60 -21.17 3.16
CA HIS A 28 -1.38 -21.44 2.42
C HIS A 28 -0.40 -22.35 3.19
N TRP A 29 -0.71 -22.77 4.43
CA TRP A 29 0.03 -23.87 5.03
C TRP A 29 -0.65 -25.18 4.63
N SER A 30 -0.21 -25.75 3.52
CA SER A 30 -0.66 -27.10 3.14
C SER A 30 0.06 -28.09 4.05
N PRO A 31 -0.67 -28.88 4.85
CA PRO A 31 -0.05 -29.87 5.71
C PRO A 31 0.71 -30.89 4.86
N TRP A 32 1.77 -31.48 5.42
CA TRP A 32 2.42 -32.63 4.83
C TRP A 32 1.80 -33.92 5.39
N PRO A 33 1.45 -34.93 4.57
CA PRO A 33 1.52 -34.93 3.11
C PRO A 33 0.48 -34.01 2.47
N LEU A 34 0.82 -33.43 1.31
CA LEU A 34 -0.09 -32.56 0.57
C LEU A 34 -1.41 -33.29 0.24
N PRO A 35 -2.56 -32.59 0.26
CA PRO A 35 -3.83 -33.14 -0.20
C PRO A 35 -3.75 -33.69 -1.63
N GLU A 36 -4.49 -34.75 -1.94
CA GLU A 36 -4.52 -35.34 -3.30
C GLU A 36 -5.05 -34.36 -4.36
N ASP A 37 -5.88 -33.40 -3.96
CA ASP A 37 -6.44 -32.34 -4.79
C ASP A 37 -5.61 -31.04 -4.77
N TYR A 38 -4.38 -31.09 -4.24
CA TYR A 38 -3.51 -29.91 -4.21
C TYR A 38 -3.12 -29.45 -5.63
N ASP A 39 -3.62 -28.28 -6.02
CA ASP A 39 -3.29 -27.66 -7.30
C ASP A 39 -1.96 -26.91 -7.22
N PHE A 40 -0.88 -27.55 -7.68
CA PHE A 40 0.45 -26.94 -7.79
C PHE A 40 0.53 -25.74 -8.73
N LEU A 41 -0.48 -25.54 -9.59
CA LEU A 41 -0.55 -24.39 -10.48
C LEU A 41 -1.35 -23.23 -9.87
N GLN A 42 -1.97 -23.43 -8.71
CA GLN A 42 -2.67 -22.37 -7.99
C GLN A 42 -1.67 -21.31 -7.51
N LYS A 43 -1.96 -20.06 -7.87
CA LYS A 43 -1.11 -18.91 -7.51
C LYS A 43 -1.14 -18.68 -6.00
N SER A 44 0.00 -18.31 -5.43
CA SER A 44 0.13 -18.00 -4.00
C SER A 44 -0.48 -16.65 -3.59
N TRP A 45 -1.10 -15.92 -4.51
CA TRP A 45 -1.80 -14.67 -4.25
C TRP A 45 -3.21 -14.75 -4.84
N PHE A 46 -4.16 -14.17 -4.12
CA PHE A 46 -5.53 -14.05 -4.57
C PHE A 46 -5.84 -12.61 -4.96
N ARG A 47 -6.58 -12.46 -6.05
CA ARG A 47 -7.19 -11.18 -6.36
C ARG A 47 -8.21 -10.88 -5.24
N PRO A 48 -8.20 -9.69 -4.61
CA PRO A 48 -9.15 -9.37 -3.56
C PRO A 48 -10.60 -9.57 -4.03
N GLU A 49 -11.51 -9.93 -3.15
CA GLU A 49 -12.91 -10.14 -3.52
C GLU A 49 -13.56 -8.84 -4.02
N GLN A 50 -14.49 -8.95 -4.97
CA GLN A 50 -15.34 -7.85 -5.44
C GLN A 50 -16.68 -7.91 -4.72
N LEU A 51 -16.76 -7.22 -3.58
CA LEU A 51 -18.03 -7.06 -2.89
C LEU A 51 -18.96 -6.17 -3.71
N PRO A 52 -20.25 -6.55 -3.89
CA PRO A 52 -21.24 -5.65 -4.44
C PRO A 52 -21.36 -4.39 -3.57
N MET A 53 -21.17 -3.21 -4.17
CA MET A 53 -21.28 -1.93 -3.45
C MET A 53 -22.32 -1.02 -4.10
N SER A 54 -23.03 -0.24 -3.27
CA SER A 54 -24.00 0.76 -3.69
C SER A 54 -23.61 2.11 -3.10
N PHE A 55 -23.23 3.09 -3.92
CA PHE A 55 -22.92 4.45 -3.47
C PHE A 55 -24.17 5.31 -3.60
N VAL A 56 -24.75 5.70 -2.46
CA VAL A 56 -26.06 6.37 -2.41
C VAL A 56 -25.89 7.88 -2.23
N GLY A 57 -26.63 8.67 -3.00
CA GLY A 57 -26.73 10.12 -2.85
C GLY A 57 -25.56 10.92 -3.42
N VAL A 58 -24.76 10.35 -4.33
CA VAL A 58 -23.60 11.04 -4.91
C VAL A 58 -24.00 12.12 -5.91
N LYS A 59 -23.15 13.14 -6.05
CA LYS A 59 -23.16 14.06 -7.19
C LYS A 59 -22.31 13.45 -8.30
N LEU A 60 -22.95 12.88 -9.31
CA LEU A 60 -22.26 12.21 -10.41
C LEU A 60 -21.67 13.24 -11.38
N ILE A 61 -20.37 13.15 -11.66
CA ILE A 61 -19.67 14.00 -12.63
C ILE A 61 -19.74 13.36 -14.01
N ASP A 62 -20.59 13.92 -14.88
CA ASP A 62 -20.63 13.59 -16.30
C ASP A 62 -19.56 14.41 -17.03
N VAL A 63 -18.39 13.78 -17.22
CA VAL A 63 -17.24 14.40 -17.89
C VAL A 63 -17.48 14.68 -19.37
N GLU A 64 -18.30 13.88 -20.06
CA GLU A 64 -18.56 14.05 -21.49
C GLU A 64 -19.37 15.32 -21.72
N ASN A 65 -20.39 15.55 -20.90
CA ASN A 65 -21.27 16.73 -21.01
C ASN A 65 -20.86 17.89 -20.09
N SER A 66 -19.79 17.74 -19.30
CA SER A 66 -19.32 18.73 -18.33
C SER A 66 -20.40 19.17 -17.33
N LYS A 67 -21.17 18.20 -16.80
CA LYS A 67 -22.31 18.44 -15.92
C LYS A 67 -22.23 17.63 -14.64
N ILE A 68 -22.93 18.13 -13.63
CA ILE A 68 -23.12 17.46 -12.35
C ILE A 68 -24.56 16.98 -12.29
N ILE A 69 -24.73 15.69 -12.02
CA ILE A 69 -26.04 15.07 -11.86
C ILE A 69 -26.21 14.73 -10.37
N PRO A 70 -26.96 15.54 -9.60
CA PRO A 70 -27.08 15.35 -8.16
C PRO A 70 -27.97 14.15 -7.82
N GLY A 71 -27.78 13.59 -6.61
CA GLY A 71 -28.70 12.63 -6.00
C GLY A 71 -28.78 11.30 -6.75
N ARG A 72 -27.62 10.72 -7.10
CA ARG A 72 -27.55 9.44 -7.82
C ARG A 72 -27.10 8.30 -6.93
N THR A 73 -27.69 7.13 -7.15
CA THR A 73 -27.24 5.86 -6.59
C THR A 73 -26.48 5.09 -7.66
N VAL A 74 -25.24 4.69 -7.37
CA VAL A 74 -24.36 3.97 -8.31
C VAL A 74 -24.05 2.59 -7.75
N LYS A 75 -24.50 1.55 -8.45
CA LYS A 75 -24.32 0.15 -8.05
C LYS A 75 -23.20 -0.50 -8.85
N ILE A 76 -22.27 -1.14 -8.15
CA ILE A 76 -21.11 -1.81 -8.75
C ILE A 76 -21.03 -3.28 -8.31
N ARG A 77 -20.86 -4.19 -9.28
CA ARG A 77 -20.78 -5.64 -9.03
C ARG A 77 -19.81 -6.26 -10.03
N SER A 78 -19.00 -7.21 -9.56
CA SER A 78 -18.03 -7.93 -10.40
C SER A 78 -17.08 -7.01 -11.17
N GLY A 79 -16.75 -5.85 -10.59
CA GLY A 79 -15.86 -4.85 -11.19
C GLY A 79 -16.47 -3.96 -12.26
N LEU A 80 -17.79 -4.01 -12.45
CA LEU A 80 -18.52 -3.19 -13.42
C LEU A 80 -19.54 -2.30 -12.72
N ILE A 81 -19.86 -1.16 -13.33
CA ILE A 81 -21.04 -0.37 -12.99
C ILE A 81 -22.25 -1.07 -13.58
N VAL A 82 -23.14 -1.58 -12.73
CA VAL A 82 -24.32 -2.32 -13.20
C VAL A 82 -25.58 -1.47 -13.27
N ASP A 83 -25.66 -0.41 -12.47
CA ASP A 83 -26.80 0.50 -12.50
C ASP A 83 -26.48 1.90 -11.97
N ILE A 84 -27.22 2.90 -12.48
CA ILE A 84 -27.18 4.29 -12.05
C ILE A 84 -28.62 4.82 -12.02
N THR A 85 -29.15 5.12 -10.83
CA THR A 85 -30.55 5.54 -10.63
C THR A 85 -30.63 6.84 -9.82
N ASP A 86 -31.82 7.45 -9.75
CA ASP A 86 -32.09 8.50 -8.76
C ASP A 86 -32.10 7.88 -7.36
N SER A 87 -31.45 8.54 -6.39
CA SER A 87 -31.30 8.03 -5.04
C SER A 87 -32.60 8.06 -4.25
N GLN A 88 -32.82 6.98 -3.49
CA GLN A 88 -33.89 6.86 -2.51
C GLN A 88 -33.30 6.48 -1.14
N GLU A 89 -33.98 6.85 -0.05
CA GLU A 89 -33.50 6.49 1.30
C GLU A 89 -33.47 4.97 1.51
N SER A 90 -34.35 4.22 0.83
CA SER A 90 -34.35 2.76 0.84
C SER A 90 -33.07 2.15 0.28
N ASP A 91 -32.34 2.86 -0.59
CA ASP A 91 -31.09 2.36 -1.19
C ASP A 91 -29.98 2.20 -0.14
N LEU A 92 -30.09 2.85 1.03
CA LEU A 92 -29.12 2.72 2.14
C LEU A 92 -29.27 1.40 2.91
N HIS A 93 -30.36 0.66 2.69
CA HIS A 93 -30.74 -0.51 3.48
C HIS A 93 -30.95 -1.76 2.62
N GLU A 94 -30.42 -1.79 1.39
CA GLU A 94 -30.56 -2.93 0.49
C GLU A 94 -29.63 -4.09 0.90
N GLU A 95 -30.20 -5.26 1.23
CA GLU A 95 -29.47 -6.38 1.85
C GLU A 95 -28.37 -6.99 0.98
N ASP A 96 -28.51 -6.95 -0.35
CA ASP A 96 -27.57 -7.54 -1.32
C ASP A 96 -26.32 -6.67 -1.60
N TRP A 97 -26.23 -5.49 -0.98
CA TRP A 97 -25.20 -4.50 -1.28
C TRP A 97 -24.52 -3.98 -0.02
N THR A 98 -23.21 -3.80 -0.12
CA THR A 98 -22.50 -2.90 0.80
C THR A 98 -22.90 -1.46 0.46
N CYS A 99 -23.90 -0.95 1.16
CA CYS A 99 -24.45 0.37 0.95
C CYS A 99 -23.55 1.44 1.62
N ILE A 100 -23.11 2.41 0.82
CA ILE A 100 -22.22 3.49 1.23
C ILE A 100 -22.97 4.80 1.07
N ASP A 101 -23.25 5.47 2.19
CA ASP A 101 -23.75 6.84 2.17
C ASP A 101 -22.64 7.77 1.67
N ALA A 102 -22.82 8.29 0.46
CA ALA A 102 -21.89 9.17 -0.20
C ALA A 102 -22.54 10.53 -0.52
N ARG A 103 -23.58 10.89 0.25
CA ARG A 103 -24.21 12.21 0.20
C ARG A 103 -23.17 13.31 0.43
N GLY A 104 -23.26 14.36 -0.38
CA GLY A 104 -22.35 15.50 -0.35
C GLY A 104 -21.05 15.31 -1.14
N LEU A 105 -20.69 14.08 -1.53
CA LEU A 105 -19.49 13.78 -2.32
C LEU A 105 -19.76 13.90 -3.83
N TYR A 106 -18.69 14.14 -4.58
CA TYR A 106 -18.65 14.11 -6.03
C TYR A 106 -18.04 12.79 -6.50
N MET A 107 -18.75 12.05 -7.35
CA MET A 107 -18.24 10.84 -7.97
C MET A 107 -17.69 11.16 -9.36
N CYS A 108 -16.40 10.96 -9.55
CA CYS A 108 -15.69 11.19 -10.80
C CYS A 108 -15.21 9.85 -11.39
N PRO A 109 -15.17 9.67 -12.73
CA PRO A 109 -14.44 8.54 -13.30
C PRO A 109 -12.99 8.53 -12.83
N GLY A 110 -12.39 7.34 -12.74
CA GLY A 110 -10.97 7.19 -12.48
C GLY A 110 -10.12 7.87 -13.56
N LEU A 111 -8.98 8.44 -13.15
CA LEU A 111 -8.13 9.22 -14.05
C LEU A 111 -7.32 8.32 -14.98
N ILE A 112 -6.97 8.88 -16.14
CA ILE A 112 -6.19 8.26 -17.20
C ILE A 112 -4.97 9.12 -17.52
N ASP A 113 -3.77 8.54 -17.40
CA ASP A 113 -2.52 9.14 -17.88
C ASP A 113 -2.05 8.40 -19.13
N CYS A 114 -2.04 9.08 -20.28
CA CYS A 114 -1.68 8.48 -21.56
C CYS A 114 -0.19 8.54 -21.89
N HIS A 115 0.66 9.09 -21.01
CA HIS A 115 2.10 9.13 -21.27
C HIS A 115 2.86 9.03 -19.96
N VAL A 116 3.18 7.79 -19.56
CA VAL A 116 4.08 7.51 -18.46
C VAL A 116 5.25 6.65 -18.92
N HIS A 117 6.31 6.65 -18.13
CA HIS A 117 7.34 5.63 -18.14
C HIS A 117 7.37 5.03 -16.74
N ILE A 118 6.93 3.80 -16.54
CA ILE A 118 6.88 3.19 -15.19
C ILE A 118 8.19 2.51 -14.80
N THR A 119 9.06 2.24 -15.77
CA THR A 119 10.37 1.61 -15.55
C THR A 119 11.43 2.71 -15.43
N PRO A 120 11.90 3.03 -14.21
CA PRO A 120 12.96 4.02 -14.04
C PRO A 120 14.29 3.44 -14.55
N PRO A 121 15.27 4.31 -14.88
CA PRO A 121 16.53 3.92 -15.52
C PRO A 121 17.54 3.28 -14.57
N LEU A 122 17.13 2.24 -13.84
CA LEU A 122 17.93 1.51 -12.87
C LEU A 122 18.14 0.07 -13.37
N LYS A 123 19.28 -0.56 -13.09
CA LYS A 123 19.70 -1.84 -13.70
C LYS A 123 19.66 -3.04 -12.75
N ASP A 124 18.97 -2.92 -11.63
CA ASP A 124 18.97 -3.91 -10.55
C ASP A 124 17.56 -4.35 -10.13
N ALA A 125 17.50 -5.37 -9.26
CA ALA A 125 16.25 -5.87 -8.68
C ALA A 125 15.45 -4.78 -7.95
N TYR A 126 16.13 -3.76 -7.40
CA TYR A 126 15.49 -2.60 -6.77
C TYR A 126 14.56 -1.88 -7.74
N THR A 127 14.90 -1.82 -9.02
CA THR A 127 14.03 -1.26 -10.06
C THR A 127 12.65 -1.92 -10.10
N SER A 128 12.57 -3.26 -10.00
CA SER A 128 11.30 -3.99 -10.03
C SER A 128 10.43 -3.68 -8.81
N TYR A 129 11.04 -3.60 -7.62
CA TYR A 129 10.33 -3.18 -6.41
C TYR A 129 9.86 -1.72 -6.48
N ARG A 130 10.67 -0.85 -7.07
CA ARG A 130 10.29 0.55 -7.27
C ARG A 130 9.11 0.69 -8.24
N VAL A 131 9.07 -0.07 -9.35
CA VAL A 131 7.90 -0.07 -10.26
C VAL A 131 6.63 -0.47 -9.50
N ALA A 132 6.69 -1.51 -8.66
CA ALA A 132 5.55 -1.92 -7.85
C ALA A 132 5.08 -0.82 -6.88
N PHE A 133 6.02 -0.12 -6.24
CA PHE A 133 5.73 1.01 -5.36
C PHE A 133 5.11 2.20 -6.13
N ASP A 134 5.67 2.53 -7.30
CA ASP A 134 5.23 3.66 -8.12
C ASP A 134 3.82 3.41 -8.68
N LEU A 135 3.52 2.19 -9.14
CA LEU A 135 2.18 1.78 -9.60
C LEU A 135 1.13 1.90 -8.48
N LYS A 136 1.46 1.45 -7.26
CA LYS A 136 0.57 1.61 -6.10
C LYS A 136 0.30 3.08 -5.80
N ARG A 137 1.32 3.94 -5.93
CA ARG A 137 1.17 5.39 -5.74
C ARG A 137 0.36 6.07 -6.84
N MET A 138 0.54 5.68 -8.10
CA MET A 138 -0.30 6.18 -9.21
C MET A 138 -1.78 5.88 -8.94
N LEU A 139 -2.09 4.65 -8.48
CA LEU A 139 -3.44 4.29 -8.07
C LEU A 139 -3.94 5.14 -6.90
N GLY A 140 -3.12 5.33 -5.87
CA GLY A 140 -3.45 6.20 -4.72
C GLY A 140 -3.66 7.68 -5.11
N ASN A 141 -3.09 8.14 -6.21
CA ASN A 141 -3.31 9.47 -6.78
C ASN A 141 -4.62 9.57 -7.59
N GLY A 142 -5.36 8.47 -7.75
CA GLY A 142 -6.60 8.41 -8.51
C GLY A 142 -6.43 8.01 -9.98
N PHE A 143 -5.20 7.72 -10.45
CA PHE A 143 -5.00 7.14 -11.77
C PHE A 143 -5.34 5.65 -11.74
N THR A 144 -6.46 5.30 -12.36
CA THR A 144 -6.96 3.91 -12.43
C THR A 144 -6.55 3.22 -13.72
N THR A 145 -6.14 3.98 -14.74
CA THR A 145 -5.59 3.48 -16.00
C THR A 145 -4.40 4.34 -16.42
N VAL A 146 -3.32 3.72 -16.90
CA VAL A 146 -2.15 4.43 -17.45
C VAL A 146 -1.63 3.74 -18.70
N ARG A 147 -1.08 4.52 -19.64
CA ARG A 147 -0.39 4.02 -20.83
C ARG A 147 1.11 4.27 -20.71
N ASP A 148 1.87 3.20 -20.55
CA ASP A 148 3.33 3.25 -20.58
C ASP A 148 3.83 3.27 -22.02
N VAL A 149 4.48 4.36 -22.42
CA VAL A 149 4.92 4.58 -23.80
C VAL A 149 6.40 4.29 -23.99
N GLY A 150 6.99 3.46 -23.14
CA GLY A 150 8.39 3.04 -23.28
C GLY A 150 8.92 2.36 -22.04
N GLY A 151 9.04 1.04 -22.10
CA GLY A 151 9.78 0.23 -21.13
C GLY A 151 8.96 -0.87 -20.45
N ALA A 152 7.67 -0.65 -20.15
CA ALA A 152 6.85 -1.67 -19.52
C ALA A 152 6.67 -2.90 -20.41
N THR A 153 6.63 -4.06 -19.77
CA THR A 153 6.46 -5.38 -20.42
C THR A 153 5.15 -6.02 -19.99
N ARG A 154 4.73 -7.10 -20.69
CA ARG A 154 3.50 -7.85 -20.35
C ARG A 154 3.46 -8.30 -18.90
N HIS A 155 4.61 -8.60 -18.30
CA HIS A 155 4.67 -9.03 -16.90
C HIS A 155 4.18 -7.94 -15.92
N HIS A 156 4.42 -6.66 -16.23
CA HIS A 156 3.90 -5.56 -15.41
C HIS A 156 2.39 -5.42 -15.56
N ARG A 157 1.88 -5.55 -16.79
CA ARG A 157 0.42 -5.50 -17.06
C ARG A 157 -0.28 -6.67 -16.40
N ASP A 158 0.21 -7.88 -16.60
CA ASP A 158 -0.43 -9.09 -16.09
C ASP A 158 -0.38 -9.10 -14.55
N ALA A 159 0.74 -8.66 -13.93
CA ALA A 159 0.83 -8.51 -12.47
C ALA A 159 -0.16 -7.48 -11.89
N THR A 160 -0.44 -6.39 -12.59
CA THR A 160 -1.43 -5.38 -12.16
C THR A 160 -2.87 -5.80 -12.44
N ALA A 161 -3.11 -6.53 -13.52
CA ALA A 161 -4.42 -7.11 -13.87
C ALA A 161 -4.83 -8.20 -12.88
N GLU A 162 -3.88 -9.02 -12.45
CA GLU A 162 -4.06 -10.09 -11.47
C GLU A 162 -4.01 -9.61 -10.02
N TRP A 163 -3.73 -8.32 -9.79
CA TRP A 163 -3.57 -7.72 -8.46
C TRP A 163 -2.42 -8.31 -7.63
N LEU A 164 -1.42 -8.95 -8.26
CA LEU A 164 -0.14 -9.22 -7.62
C LEU A 164 0.52 -7.90 -7.18
N ILE A 165 0.40 -6.87 -8.01
CA ILE A 165 0.81 -5.50 -7.69
C ILE A 165 -0.44 -4.61 -7.76
N PRO A 166 -0.91 -4.04 -6.63
CA PRO A 166 -1.94 -3.03 -6.65
C PRO A 166 -1.49 -1.83 -7.50
N GLY A 167 -2.27 -1.48 -8.51
CA GLY A 167 -1.92 -0.42 -9.45
C GLY A 167 -3.01 -0.15 -10.49
N PRO A 168 -2.82 0.89 -11.31
CA PRO A 168 -3.70 1.17 -12.44
C PRO A 168 -3.73 0.00 -13.43
N ARG A 169 -4.80 -0.08 -14.22
CA ARG A 169 -4.79 -0.85 -15.47
C ARG A 169 -3.70 -0.29 -16.37
N LEU A 170 -2.80 -1.15 -16.82
CA LEU A 170 -1.63 -0.76 -17.57
C LEU A 170 -1.78 -1.15 -19.04
N LEU A 171 -1.62 -0.18 -19.95
CA LEU A 171 -1.44 -0.44 -21.38
C LEU A 171 0.03 -0.27 -21.73
N ILE A 172 0.62 -1.27 -22.38
CA ILE A 172 2.06 -1.34 -22.61
C ILE A 172 2.43 -1.21 -24.08
N GLY A 173 3.53 -0.51 -24.36
CA GLY A 173 4.10 -0.42 -25.70
C GLY A 173 5.37 -1.27 -25.91
N GLY A 174 5.99 -1.72 -24.82
CA GLY A 174 7.34 -2.27 -24.87
C GLY A 174 8.39 -1.18 -25.12
N PRO A 175 9.54 -1.51 -25.73
CA PRO A 175 10.55 -0.52 -26.08
C PRO A 175 10.10 0.44 -27.18
N VAL A 176 10.60 1.67 -27.12
CA VAL A 176 10.41 2.71 -28.13
C VAL A 176 11.26 2.38 -29.36
N LEU A 177 10.65 2.30 -30.54
CA LEU A 177 11.35 2.14 -31.80
C LEU A 177 12.03 3.48 -32.19
N SER A 178 13.32 3.45 -32.43
CA SER A 178 14.11 4.63 -32.81
C SER A 178 15.07 4.27 -33.94
N GLN A 179 15.34 5.19 -34.85
CA GLN A 179 16.43 5.01 -35.81
C GLN A 179 17.81 5.13 -35.14
N THR A 180 18.85 4.68 -35.83
CA THR A 180 20.24 4.96 -35.46
C THR A 180 20.49 6.47 -35.42
N GLY A 181 21.08 6.91 -34.30
CA GLY A 181 21.30 8.34 -34.01
C GLY A 181 20.04 9.10 -33.57
N GLY A 182 18.92 8.41 -33.42
CA GLY A 182 17.64 8.99 -33.02
C GLY A 182 17.46 9.14 -31.50
N HIS A 183 16.30 9.70 -31.12
CA HIS A 183 16.02 10.09 -29.74
C HIS A 183 16.10 8.90 -28.77
N GLY A 184 15.57 7.74 -29.19
CA GLY A 184 15.52 6.53 -28.38
C GLY A 184 16.87 5.86 -28.13
N LYS A 185 17.97 6.35 -28.73
CA LYS A 185 19.34 5.93 -28.36
C LYS A 185 19.74 6.39 -26.95
N SER A 186 19.10 7.43 -26.44
CA SER A 186 19.43 8.07 -25.15
C SER A 186 18.79 7.38 -23.96
N PHE A 187 17.96 6.38 -24.25
CA PHE A 187 17.35 5.49 -23.29
C PHE A 187 18.40 4.54 -22.70
N ASN A 188 18.31 4.28 -21.39
CA ASN A 188 19.36 3.66 -20.57
C ASN A 188 19.69 2.19 -20.94
N ALA A 189 18.87 1.63 -21.84
CA ALA A 189 18.94 0.31 -22.42
C ALA A 189 18.68 0.43 -23.93
N VAL A 190 19.70 0.22 -24.76
CA VAL A 190 19.50 -0.07 -26.18
C VAL A 190 19.48 -1.58 -26.31
N VAL A 191 18.31 -2.16 -26.56
CA VAL A 191 18.24 -3.57 -26.96
C VAL A 191 18.89 -3.64 -28.34
N ARG A 192 20.10 -4.16 -28.42
CA ARG A 192 20.59 -4.69 -29.69
C ARG A 192 19.93 -6.05 -29.84
N THR A 193 19.29 -6.32 -30.97
CA THR A 193 19.08 -7.72 -31.36
C THR A 193 20.43 -8.40 -31.22
N ASP A 194 20.49 -9.52 -30.49
CA ASP A 194 21.71 -10.28 -30.23
C ASP A 194 22.60 -10.25 -31.48
N HIS A 195 23.88 -9.85 -31.31
CA HIS A 195 24.85 -9.77 -32.41
C HIS A 195 24.98 -11.10 -33.18
N ASN A 196 24.51 -12.21 -32.60
CA ASN A 196 24.53 -13.54 -33.22
C ASN A 196 23.21 -13.98 -33.86
N ASP A 197 22.08 -13.29 -33.65
CA ASP A 197 20.79 -13.62 -34.29
C ASP A 197 19.86 -12.40 -34.45
N PRO A 198 19.96 -11.64 -35.55
CA PRO A 198 19.04 -10.54 -35.86
C PRO A 198 17.57 -10.99 -36.08
N ASP A 199 17.33 -12.28 -36.33
CA ASP A 199 16.00 -12.85 -36.55
C ASP A 199 15.39 -13.46 -35.28
N GLY A 200 16.16 -13.61 -34.20
CA GLY A 200 15.70 -14.14 -32.90
C GLY A 200 14.57 -13.32 -32.25
N PRO A 201 13.70 -13.93 -31.42
CA PRO A 201 12.60 -13.22 -30.77
C PRO A 201 13.12 -12.16 -29.79
N ILE A 202 12.44 -11.01 -29.70
CA ILE A 202 12.65 -10.10 -28.56
C ILE A 202 12.15 -10.84 -27.32
N SER A 203 13.07 -11.43 -26.56
CA SER A 203 12.77 -12.18 -25.36
C SER A 203 12.78 -11.27 -24.14
N SER A 204 12.05 -11.64 -23.10
CA SER A 204 12.17 -11.00 -21.77
C SER A 204 13.63 -10.96 -21.30
N LYS A 205 14.44 -11.96 -21.68
CA LYS A 205 15.88 -12.02 -21.44
C LYS A 205 16.67 -10.90 -22.14
N SER A 206 16.38 -10.64 -23.42
CA SER A 206 17.01 -9.54 -24.18
C SER A 206 16.64 -8.14 -23.65
N ILE A 207 15.44 -8.00 -23.09
CA ILE A 207 14.98 -6.76 -22.42
C ILE A 207 15.60 -6.64 -21.02
N SER A 208 15.74 -7.74 -20.27
CA SER A 208 16.32 -7.75 -18.92
C SER A 208 17.83 -7.55 -18.91
N GLU A 209 18.56 -8.07 -19.91
CA GLU A 209 20.02 -7.92 -20.01
C GLU A 209 20.44 -6.51 -20.49
N SER A 210 19.52 -5.75 -21.11
CA SER A 210 19.76 -4.36 -21.50
C SER A 210 19.57 -3.34 -20.35
N GLY A 211 19.02 -3.77 -19.21
CA GLY A 211 18.68 -2.92 -18.05
C GLY A 211 17.25 -2.38 -18.10
N MET A 212 16.69 -2.03 -16.94
CA MET A 212 15.36 -1.43 -16.82
C MET A 212 15.45 0.11 -16.93
N GLY A 213 14.44 0.73 -17.55
CA GLY A 213 14.41 2.15 -17.96
C GLY A 213 13.45 2.32 -19.14
N PRO A 214 13.11 3.54 -19.60
CA PRO A 214 12.58 3.65 -20.96
C PRO A 214 13.60 2.97 -21.87
N VAL A 215 13.15 1.94 -22.60
CA VAL A 215 14.01 1.08 -23.40
C VAL A 215 13.86 1.51 -24.84
N GLY A 216 14.98 1.79 -25.51
CA GLY A 216 14.99 2.03 -26.96
C GLY A 216 15.35 0.75 -27.71
N LEU A 217 14.64 0.48 -28.80
CA LEU A 217 15.03 -0.52 -29.79
C LEU A 217 15.45 0.22 -31.06
N LEU A 218 16.73 0.11 -31.42
CA LEU A 218 17.24 0.71 -32.64
C LEU A 218 16.83 -0.13 -33.86
N VAL A 219 16.14 0.49 -34.81
CA VAL A 219 15.67 -0.16 -36.04
C VAL A 219 15.84 0.80 -37.21
N ASP A 220 16.43 0.30 -38.30
CA ASP A 220 16.71 1.08 -39.50
C ASP A 220 16.33 0.26 -40.74
N GLY A 221 15.63 0.88 -41.69
CA GLY A 221 15.14 0.26 -42.90
C GLY A 221 13.75 -0.38 -42.74
N VAL A 222 12.99 -0.35 -43.83
CA VAL A 222 11.59 -0.82 -43.93
C VAL A 222 11.41 -2.24 -43.40
N ASP A 223 12.28 -3.17 -43.80
CA ASP A 223 12.20 -4.58 -43.40
C ASP A 223 12.43 -4.77 -41.89
N ALA A 224 13.39 -4.05 -41.31
CA ALA A 224 13.67 -4.12 -39.87
C ALA A 224 12.53 -3.51 -39.06
N CYS A 225 12.00 -2.37 -39.50
CA CYS A 225 10.84 -1.71 -38.93
C CYS A 225 9.60 -2.63 -38.89
N LEU A 226 9.31 -3.32 -40.00
CA LEU A 226 8.24 -4.32 -40.07
C LEU A 226 8.49 -5.51 -39.13
N LYS A 227 9.71 -6.08 -39.14
CA LYS A 227 10.06 -7.21 -38.26
C LYS A 227 9.92 -6.82 -36.78
N ALA A 228 10.39 -5.63 -36.39
CA ALA A 228 10.30 -5.14 -35.03
C ALA A 228 8.86 -4.95 -34.57
N ALA A 229 8.01 -4.36 -35.42
CA ALA A 229 6.58 -4.25 -35.14
C ALA A 229 5.95 -5.64 -34.88
N ARG A 230 6.23 -6.65 -35.72
CA ARG A 230 5.75 -8.03 -35.48
C ARG A 230 6.23 -8.61 -34.15
N LYS A 231 7.50 -8.40 -33.79
CA LYS A 231 8.06 -8.90 -32.54
C LYS A 231 7.38 -8.25 -31.32
N LEU A 232 7.14 -6.94 -31.35
CA LEU A 232 6.43 -6.24 -30.27
C LEU A 232 4.96 -6.64 -30.16
N MET A 233 4.27 -6.77 -31.29
CA MET A 233 2.91 -7.31 -31.34
C MET A 233 2.85 -8.73 -30.74
N SER A 234 3.78 -9.60 -31.13
CA SER A 234 3.88 -10.96 -30.56
C SER A 234 4.22 -10.97 -29.07
N ALA A 235 4.89 -9.93 -28.56
CA ALA A 235 5.18 -9.79 -27.14
C ALA A 235 3.98 -9.31 -26.32
N GLY A 236 2.86 -8.96 -26.98
CA GLY A 236 1.62 -8.53 -26.36
C GLY A 236 1.50 -7.02 -26.14
N ALA A 237 2.13 -6.22 -27.00
CA ALA A 237 2.02 -4.76 -26.96
C ALA A 237 0.59 -4.28 -27.28
N ASP A 238 0.06 -3.37 -26.47
CA ASP A 238 -1.26 -2.75 -26.63
C ASP A 238 -1.20 -1.50 -27.54
N HIS A 239 -0.01 -0.95 -27.75
CA HIS A 239 0.31 0.10 -28.72
C HIS A 239 1.78 -0.03 -29.17
N LEU A 240 2.21 0.71 -30.20
CA LEU A 240 3.62 0.86 -30.54
C LEU A 240 4.03 2.34 -30.44
N LYS A 241 5.27 2.59 -30.02
CA LYS A 241 5.84 3.94 -29.91
C LYS A 241 7.05 4.07 -30.83
N ILE A 242 7.09 5.15 -31.61
CA ILE A 242 8.24 5.53 -32.46
C ILE A 242 8.76 6.93 -32.08
N CYS A 243 9.90 7.34 -32.64
CA CYS A 243 10.39 8.71 -32.61
C CYS A 243 10.48 9.29 -34.02
N SER A 244 9.63 10.27 -34.37
CA SER A 244 9.67 10.94 -35.69
C SER A 244 10.35 12.31 -35.68
N SER A 245 10.76 12.79 -34.51
CA SER A 245 11.71 13.90 -34.39
C SER A 245 12.74 13.65 -33.31
N GLY A 246 13.75 14.52 -33.22
CA GLY A 246 14.63 14.55 -32.05
C GLY A 246 13.94 15.01 -30.77
N GLY A 247 14.63 14.87 -29.65
CA GLY A 247 14.09 15.21 -28.33
C GLY A 247 15.01 16.05 -27.44
N VAL A 248 14.54 16.25 -26.21
CA VAL A 248 15.14 17.17 -25.23
C VAL A 248 16.33 16.53 -24.52
N LEU A 249 16.10 15.38 -23.89
CA LEU A 249 17.08 14.70 -23.02
C LEU A 249 18.18 13.97 -23.78
N SER A 250 18.07 13.90 -25.10
CA SER A 250 19.02 13.18 -25.93
C SER A 250 20.22 14.07 -26.32
N PRO A 251 21.46 13.53 -26.25
CA PRO A 251 22.66 14.35 -26.38
C PRO A 251 23.04 14.69 -27.82
N LEU A 252 22.64 13.88 -28.81
CA LEU A 252 23.18 13.93 -30.18
C LEU A 252 22.21 14.49 -31.22
N ASP A 253 20.94 14.14 -31.15
CA ASP A 253 19.90 14.63 -32.07
C ASP A 253 19.42 16.02 -31.66
N LYS A 254 19.18 16.88 -32.64
CA LYS A 254 18.57 18.20 -32.44
C LYS A 254 17.05 18.07 -32.38
N LEU A 255 16.36 18.98 -31.69
CA LEU A 255 14.88 18.99 -31.62
C LEU A 255 14.21 18.96 -33.01
N ASP A 256 14.80 19.65 -33.98
CA ASP A 256 14.33 19.76 -35.36
C ASP A 256 14.81 18.64 -36.29
N SER A 257 15.57 17.67 -35.78
CA SER A 257 15.98 16.51 -36.56
C SER A 257 14.74 15.70 -36.91
N ILE A 258 14.53 15.43 -38.20
CA ILE A 258 13.49 14.52 -38.68
C ILE A 258 14.01 13.10 -38.51
N GLN A 259 13.20 12.24 -37.88
CA GLN A 259 13.54 10.84 -37.63
C GLN A 259 12.54 9.91 -38.30
N PHE A 260 13.03 8.77 -38.77
CA PHE A 260 12.41 7.85 -39.71
C PHE A 260 11.98 8.49 -41.04
N THR A 261 12.12 7.72 -42.11
CA THR A 261 11.49 8.00 -43.39
C THR A 261 10.02 7.61 -43.35
N VAL A 262 9.18 8.25 -44.17
CA VAL A 262 7.76 7.88 -44.29
C VAL A 262 7.57 6.39 -44.60
N PRO A 263 8.34 5.75 -45.50
CA PRO A 263 8.27 4.30 -45.72
C PRO A 263 8.53 3.45 -44.47
N GLU A 264 9.47 3.84 -43.61
CA GLU A 264 9.75 3.11 -42.36
C GLU A 264 8.61 3.25 -41.36
N ILE A 265 8.08 4.46 -41.18
CA ILE A 265 6.90 4.70 -40.32
C ILE A 265 5.71 3.89 -40.84
N LYS A 266 5.49 3.91 -42.16
CA LYS A 266 4.43 3.17 -42.82
C LYS A 266 4.56 1.66 -42.63
N ALA A 267 5.76 1.11 -42.68
CA ALA A 267 6.00 -0.30 -42.43
C ALA A 267 5.55 -0.73 -41.03
N ILE A 268 5.84 0.08 -40.01
CA ILE A 268 5.41 -0.14 -38.62
C ILE A 268 3.88 -0.04 -38.52
N CYS A 269 3.30 1.05 -39.04
CA CYS A 269 1.88 1.32 -38.93
C CYS A 269 1.01 0.32 -39.70
N ASP A 270 1.40 -0.06 -40.91
CA ASP A 270 0.68 -1.07 -41.70
C ASP A 270 0.75 -2.45 -41.02
N THR A 271 1.89 -2.79 -40.41
CA THR A 271 2.03 -4.05 -39.65
C THR A 271 1.12 -4.06 -38.43
N ALA A 272 1.15 -3.01 -37.61
CA ALA A 272 0.28 -2.86 -36.44
C ALA A 272 -1.20 -2.90 -36.83
N ARG A 273 -1.55 -2.24 -37.96
CA ARG A 273 -2.91 -2.25 -38.50
C ARG A 273 -3.38 -3.66 -38.86
N ASN A 274 -2.54 -4.42 -39.58
CA ASN A 274 -2.86 -5.77 -40.03
C ASN A 274 -2.87 -6.81 -38.89
N MET A 275 -2.26 -6.51 -37.75
CA MET A 275 -2.16 -7.42 -36.59
C MET A 275 -3.15 -7.09 -35.47
N GLY A 276 -4.21 -6.33 -35.76
CA GLY A 276 -5.27 -6.02 -34.78
C GLY A 276 -5.58 -4.54 -34.60
N ALA A 277 -5.23 -3.69 -35.58
CA ALA A 277 -5.48 -2.25 -35.53
C ALA A 277 -4.84 -1.53 -34.34
N THR A 278 -3.68 -2.02 -33.88
CA THR A 278 -2.95 -1.45 -32.74
C THR A 278 -2.48 -0.04 -33.03
N LEU A 279 -2.73 0.88 -32.09
CA LEU A 279 -2.34 2.28 -32.19
C LEU A 279 -0.81 2.40 -32.27
N VAL A 280 -0.32 3.19 -33.23
CA VAL A 280 1.07 3.64 -33.26
C VAL A 280 1.11 5.12 -32.92
N THR A 281 1.94 5.50 -31.95
CA THR A 281 2.18 6.91 -31.61
C THR A 281 3.63 7.31 -31.80
N SER A 282 3.85 8.62 -31.99
CA SER A 282 5.19 9.16 -32.24
C SER A 282 5.59 10.22 -31.22
N HIS A 283 6.77 10.07 -30.64
CA HIS A 283 7.50 11.19 -30.06
C HIS A 283 7.77 12.20 -31.15
N CYS A 284 7.21 13.41 -31.03
CA CYS A 284 7.45 14.46 -32.02
C CYS A 284 7.26 15.86 -31.43
N PHE A 285 8.25 16.73 -31.62
CA PHE A 285 8.11 18.15 -31.30
C PHE A 285 7.69 19.00 -32.50
N THR A 286 8.18 18.69 -33.71
CA THR A 286 8.11 19.60 -34.87
C THR A 286 7.04 19.23 -35.88
N SER A 287 6.50 20.25 -36.56
CA SER A 287 5.46 20.07 -37.57
C SER A 287 5.84 19.13 -38.71
N GLN A 288 7.08 19.21 -39.20
CA GLN A 288 7.49 18.36 -40.31
C GLN A 288 7.60 16.89 -39.88
N GLY A 289 8.13 16.61 -38.68
CA GLY A 289 8.18 15.25 -38.14
C GLY A 289 6.78 14.68 -37.89
N ALA A 290 5.82 15.53 -37.46
CA ALA A 290 4.44 15.13 -37.26
C ALA A 290 3.74 14.86 -38.59
N ARG A 291 3.92 15.70 -39.61
CA ARG A 291 3.36 15.47 -40.96
C ARG A 291 3.87 14.17 -41.57
N ASN A 292 5.18 13.91 -41.48
CA ASN A 292 5.76 12.64 -41.94
C ASN A 292 5.16 11.44 -41.18
N ALA A 293 4.99 11.56 -39.86
CA ALA A 293 4.39 10.50 -39.06
C ALA A 293 2.93 10.23 -39.44
N ILE A 294 2.14 11.29 -39.62
CA ILE A 294 0.74 11.23 -40.05
C ILE A 294 0.64 10.60 -41.45
N GLU A 295 1.53 10.95 -42.37
CA GLU A 295 1.62 10.34 -43.69
C GLU A 295 1.96 8.85 -43.62
N GLY A 296 2.86 8.47 -42.72
CA GLY A 296 3.16 7.06 -42.42
C GLY A 296 2.02 6.31 -41.72
N GLY A 297 1.03 7.02 -41.17
CA GLY A 297 -0.18 6.43 -40.61
C GLY A 297 -0.18 6.27 -39.09
N VAL A 298 0.60 7.05 -38.35
CA VAL A 298 0.46 7.11 -36.87
C VAL A 298 -0.91 7.65 -36.48
N GLY A 299 -1.43 7.19 -35.34
CA GLY A 299 -2.72 7.66 -34.78
C GLY A 299 -2.58 8.66 -33.64
N GLY A 300 -1.35 8.90 -33.15
CA GLY A 300 -1.10 9.85 -32.05
C GLY A 300 0.27 10.50 -32.10
N ILE A 301 0.32 11.76 -31.66
CA ILE A 301 1.54 12.54 -31.47
C ILE A 301 1.73 12.81 -29.97
N GLU A 302 2.92 12.51 -29.48
CA GLU A 302 3.34 12.79 -28.11
C GLU A 302 4.11 14.12 -28.05
N HIS A 303 3.93 14.87 -26.97
CA HIS A 303 4.52 16.20 -26.70
C HIS A 303 4.02 17.33 -27.61
N GLY A 304 4.47 17.38 -28.87
CA GLY A 304 3.98 18.31 -29.89
C GLY A 304 4.28 19.80 -29.68
N SER A 305 5.17 20.20 -28.76
CA SER A 305 5.28 21.61 -28.33
C SER A 305 5.55 22.65 -29.43
N LEU A 306 6.07 22.25 -30.60
CA LEU A 306 6.41 23.13 -31.72
C LEU A 306 5.52 22.93 -32.96
N LEU A 307 4.34 22.31 -32.80
CA LEU A 307 3.40 22.12 -33.91
C LEU A 307 2.74 23.45 -34.33
N ASP A 308 2.70 23.68 -35.64
CA ASP A 308 2.03 24.82 -36.25
C ASP A 308 0.52 24.59 -36.45
N GLU A 309 -0.22 25.69 -36.65
CA GLU A 309 -1.67 25.64 -36.86
C GLU A 309 -2.10 24.73 -38.04
N PRO A 310 -1.44 24.77 -39.22
CA PRO A 310 -1.76 23.85 -40.32
C PRO A 310 -1.64 22.37 -39.93
N THR A 311 -0.63 22.00 -39.15
CA THR A 311 -0.43 20.61 -38.72
C THR A 311 -1.47 20.21 -37.69
N LEU A 312 -1.84 21.10 -36.77
CA LEU A 312 -2.93 20.85 -35.82
C LEU A 312 -4.29 20.70 -36.52
N LYS A 313 -4.57 21.49 -37.57
CA LYS A 313 -5.76 21.30 -38.43
C LYS A 313 -5.76 19.94 -39.10
N LEU A 314 -4.63 19.55 -39.69
CA LEU A 314 -4.47 18.22 -40.29
C LEU A 314 -4.73 17.10 -39.27
N MET A 315 -4.24 17.26 -38.04
CA MET A 315 -4.51 16.30 -36.96
C MET A 315 -6.00 16.21 -36.63
N ALA A 316 -6.68 17.35 -36.48
CA ALA A 316 -8.11 17.37 -36.21
C ALA A 316 -8.92 16.73 -37.35
N GLU A 317 -8.61 17.07 -38.61
CA GLU A 317 -9.26 16.52 -39.81
C GLU A 317 -9.10 15.00 -39.93
N LYS A 318 -7.92 14.47 -39.57
CA LYS A 318 -7.62 13.04 -39.64
C LYS A 318 -7.94 12.28 -38.35
N GLY A 319 -8.40 12.95 -37.30
CA GLY A 319 -8.67 12.35 -35.99
C GLY A 319 -7.40 11.88 -35.26
N ILE A 320 -6.25 12.50 -35.52
CA ILE A 320 -4.98 12.16 -34.87
C ILE A 320 -4.97 12.74 -33.44
N HIS A 321 -4.63 11.91 -32.47
CA HIS A 321 -4.59 12.30 -31.07
C HIS A 321 -3.33 13.08 -30.72
N LEU A 322 -3.42 13.94 -29.70
CA LEU A 322 -2.29 14.66 -29.13
C LEU A 322 -2.18 14.37 -27.63
N THR A 323 -0.99 14.05 -27.15
CA THR A 323 -0.70 13.88 -25.71
C THR A 323 0.45 14.81 -25.30
N PRO A 324 0.14 16.06 -24.91
CA PRO A 324 1.13 17.00 -24.39
C PRO A 324 1.63 16.55 -23.02
N THR A 325 2.83 16.97 -22.64
CA THR A 325 3.46 16.62 -21.35
C THR A 325 4.18 17.87 -20.80
N LEU A 326 3.42 18.85 -20.31
CA LEU A 326 3.97 20.16 -19.93
C LEU A 326 4.91 20.06 -18.72
N LEU A 327 4.60 19.15 -17.80
CA LEU A 327 5.28 18.93 -16.54
C LEU A 327 6.78 18.70 -16.69
N ILE A 328 7.20 17.77 -17.57
CA ILE A 328 8.62 17.42 -17.67
C ILE A 328 9.47 18.62 -18.12
N ALA A 329 8.97 19.41 -19.08
CA ALA A 329 9.65 20.62 -19.54
C ALA A 329 9.70 21.68 -18.43
N GLU A 330 8.61 21.86 -17.69
CA GLU A 330 8.56 22.78 -16.54
C GLU A 330 9.55 22.38 -15.45
N MET A 331 9.67 21.09 -15.16
CA MET A 331 10.61 20.56 -14.16
C MET A 331 12.08 20.75 -14.55
N ILE A 332 12.40 20.72 -15.85
CA ILE A 332 13.75 20.99 -16.35
C ILE A 332 14.06 22.49 -16.33
N VAL A 333 13.12 23.33 -16.76
CA VAL A 333 13.36 24.78 -16.92
C VAL A 333 13.27 25.53 -15.60
N ASN A 334 12.22 25.28 -14.82
CA ASN A 334 11.88 26.02 -13.60
C ASN A 334 11.95 25.15 -12.33
N GLY A 335 12.13 23.83 -12.49
CA GLY A 335 12.17 22.87 -11.39
C GLY A 335 13.56 22.30 -11.10
N PRO A 336 13.62 21.24 -10.26
CA PRO A 336 14.88 20.69 -9.77
C PRO A 336 15.61 19.81 -10.78
N LEU A 337 15.00 19.46 -11.92
CA LEU A 337 15.64 18.56 -12.89
C LEU A 337 16.72 19.28 -13.70
N GLY A 338 16.57 20.57 -13.99
CA GLY A 338 17.54 21.32 -14.81
C GLY A 338 18.97 21.26 -14.29
N ALA A 339 19.16 21.18 -12.97
CA ALA A 339 20.47 21.07 -12.34
C ALA A 339 21.18 19.72 -12.60
N LYS A 340 20.44 18.69 -12.99
CA LYS A 340 20.94 17.34 -13.28
C LYS A 340 21.18 17.11 -14.77
N GLU A 341 20.72 18.03 -15.62
CA GLU A 341 20.73 17.89 -17.07
C GLU A 341 21.87 18.68 -17.72
N SER A 342 22.21 18.30 -18.95
CA SER A 342 23.20 19.04 -19.74
C SER A 342 22.69 20.44 -20.13
N LYS A 343 23.59 21.41 -20.31
CA LYS A 343 23.23 22.76 -20.78
C LYS A 343 22.41 22.71 -22.08
N LEU A 344 22.80 21.84 -23.01
CA LEU A 344 22.10 21.65 -24.28
C LEU A 344 20.67 21.13 -24.06
N ALA A 345 20.47 20.16 -23.16
CA ALA A 345 19.14 19.66 -22.82
C ALA A 345 18.27 20.76 -22.19
N VAL A 346 18.84 21.60 -21.31
CA VAL A 346 18.12 22.73 -20.71
C VAL A 346 17.76 23.79 -21.77
N GLU A 347 18.63 24.09 -22.74
CA GLU A 347 18.32 25.01 -23.83
C GLU A 347 17.19 24.50 -24.72
N LYS A 348 17.21 23.20 -25.08
CA LYS A 348 16.12 22.54 -25.78
C LYS A 348 14.82 22.59 -24.97
N ALA A 349 14.89 22.32 -23.66
CA ALA A 349 13.76 22.33 -22.75
C ALA A 349 13.09 23.72 -22.68
N LYS A 350 13.89 24.80 -22.66
CA LYS A 350 13.38 26.18 -22.68
C LYS A 350 12.53 26.46 -23.93
N LEU A 351 13.02 26.03 -25.11
CA LEU A 351 12.28 26.23 -26.35
C LEU A 351 10.92 25.50 -26.35
N VAL A 352 10.90 24.25 -25.91
CA VAL A 352 9.65 23.47 -25.85
C VAL A 352 8.70 23.94 -24.75
N ASN A 353 9.24 24.43 -23.61
CA ASN A 353 8.44 24.99 -22.52
C ASN A 353 7.77 26.32 -22.93
N GLU A 354 8.51 27.21 -23.60
CA GLU A 354 8.00 28.51 -24.06
C GLU A 354 6.80 28.36 -25.02
N LYS A 355 6.84 27.37 -25.91
CA LYS A 355 5.78 27.15 -26.92
C LYS A 355 4.68 26.18 -26.49
N GLY A 356 4.97 25.26 -25.57
CA GLY A 356 4.08 24.16 -25.21
C GLY A 356 2.69 24.60 -24.76
N TYR A 357 2.61 25.61 -23.90
CA TYR A 357 1.33 26.14 -23.41
C TYR A 357 0.43 26.68 -24.53
N GLY A 358 1.00 27.52 -25.41
CA GLY A 358 0.27 28.08 -26.55
C GLY A 358 -0.14 27.01 -27.57
N MET A 359 0.69 25.99 -27.76
CA MET A 359 0.36 24.85 -28.61
C MET A 359 -0.87 24.08 -28.08
N VAL A 360 -0.94 23.80 -26.78
CA VAL A 360 -2.09 23.12 -26.16
C VAL A 360 -3.38 23.93 -26.34
N GLN A 361 -3.33 25.25 -26.14
CA GLN A 361 -4.49 26.13 -26.37
C GLN A 361 -4.95 26.12 -27.83
N ASN A 362 -4.00 26.19 -28.77
CA ASN A 362 -4.30 26.15 -30.21
C ASN A 362 -4.89 24.81 -30.63
N ALA A 363 -4.31 23.69 -30.17
CA ALA A 363 -4.82 22.36 -30.45
C ALA A 363 -6.25 22.17 -29.94
N HIS A 364 -6.54 22.66 -28.72
CA HIS A 364 -7.89 22.63 -28.16
C HIS A 364 -8.87 23.46 -29.00
N ARG A 365 -8.50 24.71 -29.35
CA ARG A 365 -9.33 25.60 -30.18
C ARG A 365 -9.67 25.00 -31.55
N LEU A 366 -8.75 24.20 -32.12
CA LEU A 366 -8.92 23.54 -33.41
C LEU A 366 -9.66 22.20 -33.33
N GLY A 367 -10.04 21.74 -32.15
CA GLY A 367 -10.79 20.49 -31.98
C GLY A 367 -9.92 19.22 -32.07
N VAL A 368 -8.61 19.32 -31.86
CA VAL A 368 -7.75 18.13 -31.72
C VAL A 368 -8.14 17.37 -30.44
N ASN A 369 -8.23 16.04 -30.51
CA ASN A 369 -8.43 15.24 -29.30
C ASN A 369 -7.15 15.22 -28.46
N ILE A 370 -7.17 15.93 -27.35
CA ILE A 370 -6.04 16.04 -26.42
C ILE A 370 -6.25 15.07 -25.25
N ALA A 371 -5.26 14.24 -24.97
CA ALA A 371 -5.20 13.42 -23.76
C ALA A 371 -4.29 14.05 -22.70
N PHE A 372 -4.51 13.66 -21.45
CA PHE A 372 -3.61 13.96 -20.34
C PHE A 372 -2.37 13.06 -20.42
N GLY A 373 -1.21 13.65 -20.21
CA GLY A 373 0.08 12.97 -20.26
C GLY A 373 1.07 13.72 -19.38
N THR A 374 1.93 13.00 -18.65
CA THR A 374 2.87 13.61 -17.71
C THR A 374 4.32 13.48 -18.13
N ASP A 375 4.69 12.34 -18.75
CA ASP A 375 6.08 11.95 -19.01
C ASP A 375 6.95 12.04 -17.74
N ALA A 376 6.33 11.70 -16.61
CA ALA A 376 6.93 11.83 -15.30
C ALA A 376 6.54 10.68 -14.37
N PHE A 377 7.29 10.55 -13.29
CA PHE A 377 7.06 9.55 -12.25
C PHE A 377 6.30 10.18 -11.06
N VAL A 378 5.84 9.33 -10.15
CA VAL A 378 5.42 9.80 -8.82
C VAL A 378 6.63 10.33 -8.03
N PRO A 379 6.47 11.35 -7.16
CA PRO A 379 5.21 11.95 -6.69
C PRO A 379 4.70 13.15 -7.51
N VAL A 380 5.39 13.58 -8.56
CA VAL A 380 5.09 14.86 -9.24
C VAL A 380 3.96 14.78 -10.26
N GLN A 381 3.53 13.58 -10.64
CA GLN A 381 2.52 13.27 -11.66
C GLN A 381 1.30 14.22 -11.65
N LEU A 382 0.75 14.52 -10.48
CA LEU A 382 -0.46 15.35 -10.34
C LEU A 382 -0.27 16.83 -10.67
N SER A 383 0.98 17.32 -10.75
CA SER A 383 1.28 18.73 -11.01
C SER A 383 0.90 19.18 -12.42
N GLU A 384 0.73 18.25 -13.36
CA GLU A 384 0.26 18.56 -14.72
C GLU A 384 -1.16 19.18 -14.71
N PHE A 385 -2.02 18.85 -13.73
CA PHE A 385 -3.32 19.51 -13.55
C PHE A 385 -3.18 21.02 -13.28
N GLU A 386 -2.22 21.40 -12.43
CA GLU A 386 -1.94 22.82 -12.13
C GLU A 386 -1.45 23.56 -13.38
N LEU A 387 -0.59 22.94 -14.17
CA LEU A 387 -0.04 23.56 -15.38
C LEU A 387 -1.12 23.75 -16.44
N ARG A 388 -1.98 22.74 -16.67
CA ARG A 388 -3.07 22.84 -17.64
C ARG A 388 -4.16 23.82 -17.20
N ALA A 389 -4.43 23.92 -15.89
CA ALA A 389 -5.39 24.88 -15.34
C ALA A 389 -4.99 26.36 -15.59
N LYS A 390 -3.71 26.65 -15.87
CA LYS A 390 -3.27 28.01 -16.26
C LYS A 390 -3.81 28.45 -17.62
N ILE A 391 -4.14 27.50 -18.49
CA ILE A 391 -4.42 27.76 -19.92
C ILE A 391 -5.75 27.21 -20.42
N LEU A 392 -6.39 26.31 -19.67
CA LEU A 392 -7.64 25.65 -20.03
C LEU A 392 -8.59 25.62 -18.84
N PRO A 393 -9.92 25.69 -19.09
CA PRO A 393 -10.91 25.56 -18.02
C PRO A 393 -10.94 24.14 -17.45
N SER A 394 -11.32 24.00 -16.17
CA SER A 394 -11.23 22.76 -15.41
C SER A 394 -11.94 21.56 -16.04
N HIS A 395 -13.13 21.77 -16.61
CA HIS A 395 -13.87 20.70 -17.30
C HIS A 395 -13.13 20.13 -18.52
N ILE A 396 -12.42 20.98 -19.29
CA ILE A 396 -11.61 20.52 -20.43
C ILE A 396 -10.40 19.72 -19.94
N VAL A 397 -9.73 20.17 -18.89
CA VAL A 397 -8.60 19.42 -18.31
C VAL A 397 -9.07 18.06 -17.76
N LEU A 398 -10.25 18.01 -17.14
CA LEU A 398 -10.83 16.76 -16.66
C LEU A 398 -11.15 15.80 -17.81
N GLN A 399 -11.72 16.29 -18.92
CA GLN A 399 -11.96 15.49 -20.13
C GLN A 399 -10.67 14.89 -20.70
N GLN A 400 -9.57 15.66 -20.69
CA GLN A 400 -8.26 15.19 -21.12
C GLN A 400 -7.77 13.99 -20.27
N ALA A 401 -8.04 14.03 -18.96
CA ALA A 401 -7.68 12.96 -18.01
C ALA A 401 -8.73 11.86 -17.87
N THR A 402 -9.80 11.87 -18.66
CA THR A 402 -10.89 10.88 -18.61
C THR A 402 -11.32 10.47 -20.02
N CYS A 403 -12.42 10.99 -20.56
CA CYS A 403 -13.02 10.52 -21.81
C CYS A 403 -12.10 10.68 -23.04
N ASN A 404 -11.29 11.72 -23.12
CA ASN A 404 -10.35 11.87 -24.24
C ASN A 404 -9.20 10.88 -24.15
N GLY A 405 -8.72 10.59 -22.93
CA GLY A 405 -7.76 9.54 -22.68
C GLY A 405 -8.33 8.19 -23.09
N ALA A 406 -9.55 7.88 -22.69
CA ALA A 406 -10.25 6.64 -23.08
C ALA A 406 -10.32 6.48 -24.61
N LYS A 407 -10.53 7.57 -25.35
CA LYS A 407 -10.50 7.58 -26.82
C LYS A 407 -9.13 7.25 -27.40
N VAL A 408 -8.05 7.76 -26.81
CA VAL A 408 -6.67 7.38 -27.23
C VAL A 408 -6.41 5.90 -26.99
N LEU A 409 -6.98 5.32 -25.93
CA LEU A 409 -6.78 3.90 -25.58
C LEU A 409 -7.70 2.95 -26.37
N GLY A 410 -8.67 3.45 -27.15
CA GLY A 410 -9.70 2.62 -27.78
C GLY A 410 -10.64 1.95 -26.76
N MET A 411 -10.85 2.62 -25.62
CA MET A 411 -11.63 2.12 -24.49
C MET A 411 -12.82 3.03 -24.13
N GLU A 412 -13.35 3.79 -25.11
CA GLU A 412 -14.54 4.61 -24.90
C GLU A 412 -15.71 3.78 -24.34
N GLY A 413 -16.45 4.36 -23.40
CA GLY A 413 -17.55 3.68 -22.72
C GLY A 413 -17.14 2.60 -21.72
N LYS A 414 -15.84 2.27 -21.61
CA LYS A 414 -15.32 1.28 -20.65
C LYS A 414 -14.55 1.92 -19.49
N VAL A 415 -13.74 2.94 -19.76
CA VAL A 415 -12.97 3.70 -18.76
C VAL A 415 -13.19 5.19 -18.95
N GLY A 416 -12.84 6.02 -17.96
CA GLY A 416 -12.98 7.48 -18.05
C GLY A 416 -14.42 7.96 -18.20
N CYS A 417 -15.41 7.14 -17.83
CA CYS A 417 -16.83 7.47 -17.83
C CYS A 417 -17.56 6.73 -16.68
N LEU A 418 -18.74 7.25 -16.30
CA LEU A 418 -19.63 6.61 -15.32
C LEU A 418 -20.90 6.17 -16.05
N LYS A 419 -20.84 4.97 -16.66
CA LYS A 419 -21.93 4.39 -17.46
C LYS A 419 -22.16 2.94 -17.08
N LYS A 420 -23.40 2.48 -17.19
CA LYS A 420 -23.72 1.06 -17.07
C LYS A 420 -22.88 0.24 -18.05
N GLY A 421 -22.25 -0.83 -17.56
CA GLY A 421 -21.34 -1.69 -18.30
C GLY A 421 -19.87 -1.23 -18.34
N ALA A 422 -19.57 0.00 -17.88
CA ALA A 422 -18.19 0.46 -17.74
C ALA A 422 -17.49 -0.22 -16.55
N PHE A 423 -16.15 -0.23 -16.56
CA PHE A 423 -15.38 -0.65 -15.39
C PHE A 423 -15.69 0.25 -14.19
N ALA A 424 -15.81 -0.35 -13.02
CA ALA A 424 -16.00 0.35 -11.76
C ALA A 424 -14.67 0.96 -11.28
N ASP A 425 -14.19 1.92 -12.07
CA ASP A 425 -13.00 2.72 -11.83
C ASP A 425 -13.43 4.16 -11.54
N LEU A 426 -13.47 4.54 -10.27
CA LEU A 426 -14.08 5.80 -9.83
C LEU A 426 -13.38 6.40 -8.62
N LEU A 427 -13.56 7.71 -8.46
CA LEU A 427 -13.04 8.52 -7.37
C LEU A 427 -14.22 9.13 -6.60
N LEU A 428 -14.11 9.19 -5.28
CA LEU A 428 -14.97 10.01 -4.45
C LEU A 428 -14.21 11.24 -3.96
N LEU A 429 -14.73 12.41 -4.28
CA LEU A 429 -14.15 13.71 -3.96
C LEU A 429 -15.08 14.50 -3.03
N ASP A 430 -14.53 15.29 -2.11
CA ASP A 430 -15.33 16.23 -1.30
C ASP A 430 -15.48 17.62 -1.93
N ALA A 431 -14.82 17.86 -3.06
CA ALA A 431 -14.86 19.11 -3.81
C ALA A 431 -15.12 18.86 -5.30
N ASN A 432 -15.61 19.89 -5.98
CA ASN A 432 -16.06 19.82 -7.37
C ASN A 432 -14.89 19.99 -8.36
N PRO A 433 -14.47 18.95 -9.11
CA PRO A 433 -13.37 19.05 -10.07
C PRO A 433 -13.73 19.84 -11.35
N LEU A 434 -15.02 20.08 -11.62
CA LEU A 434 -15.46 20.91 -12.75
C LEU A 434 -15.31 22.41 -12.47
N GLU A 435 -15.33 22.80 -11.19
CA GLU A 435 -15.09 24.19 -10.75
C GLU A 435 -13.60 24.46 -10.54
N ASP A 436 -12.89 23.55 -9.85
CA ASP A 436 -11.45 23.66 -9.65
C ASP A 436 -10.77 22.31 -9.83
N ILE A 437 -10.13 22.11 -10.97
CA ILE A 437 -9.39 20.87 -11.28
C ILE A 437 -8.17 20.67 -10.36
N LYS A 438 -7.66 21.73 -9.72
CA LYS A 438 -6.45 21.67 -8.88
C LYS A 438 -6.66 20.86 -7.61
N ILE A 439 -7.90 20.57 -7.23
CA ILE A 439 -8.21 19.67 -6.11
C ILE A 439 -7.62 18.27 -6.32
N LEU A 440 -7.48 17.82 -7.57
CA LEU A 440 -6.89 16.52 -7.90
C LEU A 440 -5.41 16.46 -7.55
N ASN A 441 -4.72 17.60 -7.45
CA ASN A 441 -3.34 17.69 -6.98
C ASN A 441 -3.20 17.64 -5.45
N ARG A 442 -4.30 17.46 -4.72
CA ARG A 442 -4.33 17.40 -3.25
C ARG A 442 -5.10 16.17 -2.77
N PRO A 443 -4.67 14.95 -3.15
CA PRO A 443 -5.41 13.72 -2.85
C PRO A 443 -5.59 13.51 -1.34
N LYS A 444 -4.59 13.87 -0.52
CA LYS A 444 -4.69 13.80 0.95
C LYS A 444 -5.83 14.64 1.55
N THR A 445 -6.25 15.70 0.86
CA THR A 445 -7.33 16.59 1.34
C THR A 445 -8.66 16.19 0.69
N HIS A 446 -8.68 16.06 -0.63
CA HIS A 446 -9.93 16.01 -1.40
C HIS A 446 -10.32 14.62 -1.91
N LEU A 447 -9.41 13.66 -1.98
CA LEU A 447 -9.70 12.31 -2.46
C LEU A 447 -10.07 11.41 -1.28
N LYS A 448 -11.35 11.05 -1.17
CA LYS A 448 -11.88 10.22 -0.07
C LYS A 448 -11.76 8.74 -0.36
N ALA A 449 -11.89 8.35 -1.63
CA ALA A 449 -11.78 6.97 -2.04
C ALA A 449 -11.30 6.86 -3.49
N VAL A 450 -10.52 5.80 -3.74
CA VAL A 450 -10.25 5.28 -5.08
C VAL A 450 -10.85 3.89 -5.14
N VAL A 451 -11.65 3.64 -6.16
CA VAL A 451 -12.18 2.32 -6.48
C VAL A 451 -11.61 1.91 -7.84
N LYS A 452 -10.99 0.73 -7.90
CA LYS A 452 -10.43 0.15 -9.14
C LYS A 452 -10.90 -1.28 -9.29
N ASP A 453 -11.39 -1.64 -10.47
CA ASP A 453 -12.07 -2.90 -10.74
C ASP A 453 -13.13 -3.24 -9.66
N GLY A 454 -13.86 -2.25 -9.16
CA GLY A 454 -14.86 -2.43 -8.09
C GLY A 454 -14.28 -2.90 -6.76
N ARG A 455 -13.00 -2.64 -6.49
CA ARG A 455 -12.35 -2.89 -5.19
C ARG A 455 -11.99 -1.57 -4.54
N TYR A 456 -12.28 -1.49 -3.26
CA TYR A 456 -11.98 -0.35 -2.40
C TYR A 456 -10.78 -0.69 -1.50
N THR A 457 -9.76 0.18 -1.50
CA THR A 457 -8.40 -0.16 -1.01
C THR A 457 -8.00 0.21 0.43
N PRO A 458 -8.78 0.84 1.33
CA PRO A 458 -8.28 1.24 2.66
C PRO A 458 -8.67 0.30 3.81
N LEU A 459 -8.81 -1.01 3.58
CA LEU A 459 -8.96 -1.96 4.69
C LEU A 459 -7.68 -2.05 5.53
N THR A 460 -6.51 -1.97 4.90
CA THR A 460 -5.19 -2.08 5.57
C THR A 460 -4.90 -0.93 6.53
N GLU A 461 -5.20 0.32 6.15
CA GLU A 461 -4.90 1.48 7.01
C GLU A 461 -5.74 1.47 8.30
N ARG A 462 -6.97 0.94 8.26
CA ARG A 462 -7.83 0.81 9.45
C ARG A 462 -7.25 -0.20 10.45
N LEU A 463 -6.68 -1.29 9.95
CA LEU A 463 -6.07 -2.34 10.78
C LEU A 463 -4.76 -1.85 11.44
N ASP A 464 -3.95 -1.05 10.75
CA ASP A 464 -2.72 -0.47 11.31
C ASP A 464 -3.02 0.44 12.51
N TYR A 465 -4.03 1.32 12.38
CA TYR A 465 -4.45 2.18 13.49
C TYR A 465 -5.15 1.42 14.61
N PHE A 466 -5.93 0.38 14.29
CA PHE A 466 -6.53 -0.50 15.28
C PHE A 466 -5.46 -1.17 16.16
N ALA A 467 -4.44 -1.77 15.52
CA ALA A 467 -3.33 -2.40 16.23
C ALA A 467 -2.62 -1.38 17.14
N ALA A 468 -2.31 -0.19 16.62
CA ALA A 468 -1.66 0.87 17.39
C ALA A 468 -2.48 1.32 18.62
N THR A 469 -3.79 1.57 18.45
CA THR A 469 -4.65 2.01 19.55
C THR A 469 -4.80 0.93 20.62
N LEU A 470 -4.98 -0.33 20.21
CA LEU A 470 -5.11 -1.46 21.14
C LEU A 470 -3.82 -1.63 21.96
N THR A 471 -2.66 -1.63 21.31
CA THR A 471 -1.36 -1.76 21.98
C THR A 471 -1.12 -0.64 22.98
N ILE A 472 -1.32 0.63 22.60
CA ILE A 472 -1.09 1.78 23.50
C ILE A 472 -2.09 1.78 24.67
N SER A 473 -3.33 1.35 24.45
CA SER A 473 -4.35 1.32 25.51
C SER A 473 -4.07 0.21 26.54
N LEU A 474 -3.59 -0.95 26.11
CA LEU A 474 -3.19 -2.05 27.00
C LEU A 474 -1.97 -1.68 27.85
N THR A 475 -0.97 -1.01 27.26
CA THR A 475 0.20 -0.55 28.02
C THR A 475 -0.15 0.59 28.98
N LEU A 476 -1.06 1.50 28.58
CA LEU A 476 -1.61 2.54 29.47
C LEU A 476 -2.36 1.94 30.67
N LEU A 477 -3.14 0.87 30.47
CA LEU A 477 -3.80 0.15 31.56
C LEU A 477 -2.77 -0.41 32.53
N TYR A 478 -1.72 -1.07 32.02
CA TYR A 478 -0.64 -1.59 32.87
C TYR A 478 0.05 -0.48 33.67
N ALA A 479 0.42 0.62 33.02
CA ALA A 479 1.02 1.78 33.69
C ALA A 479 0.12 2.31 34.82
N ALA A 480 -1.18 2.48 34.57
CA ALA A 480 -2.14 2.95 35.56
C ALA A 480 -2.32 1.96 36.73
N LEU A 481 -2.40 0.65 36.45
CA LEU A 481 -2.49 -0.38 37.48
C LEU A 481 -1.25 -0.39 38.39
N ARG A 482 -0.06 -0.21 37.81
CA ARG A 482 1.21 -0.15 38.54
C ARG A 482 1.36 1.11 39.38
N ILE A 483 1.08 2.27 38.79
CA ILE A 483 1.18 3.59 39.42
C ILE A 483 0.23 3.72 40.61
N LEU A 484 -1.00 3.24 40.45
CA LEU A 484 -2.01 3.31 41.49
C LEU A 484 -1.97 2.12 42.46
N SER A 485 -0.99 1.22 42.30
CA SER A 485 -0.82 0.02 43.14
C SER A 485 -2.12 -0.78 43.30
N LEU A 486 -2.91 -0.88 42.23
CA LEU A 486 -4.25 -1.48 42.28
C LEU A 486 -4.24 -3.01 42.35
N GLN A 487 -3.07 -3.60 42.14
CA GLN A 487 -2.76 -4.98 42.47
C GLN A 487 -1.62 -4.97 43.48
N THR A 488 -1.96 -5.09 44.77
CA THR A 488 -1.00 -5.29 45.86
C THR A 488 -1.13 -6.70 46.42
N PRO A 489 -0.10 -7.21 47.13
CA PRO A 489 -0.06 -8.58 47.65
C PRO A 489 -1.20 -9.02 48.59
N VAL A 490 -2.06 -8.11 49.03
CA VAL A 490 -3.01 -8.35 50.13
C VAL A 490 -4.46 -8.00 49.77
N GLY A 491 -4.82 -7.71 48.51
CA GLY A 491 -6.24 -7.64 48.17
C GLY A 491 -6.60 -7.23 46.76
N ASN A 492 -7.76 -7.72 46.30
CA ASN A 492 -8.50 -7.12 45.19
C ASN A 492 -8.89 -5.69 45.59
N HIS A 493 -8.15 -4.70 45.10
CA HIS A 493 -8.55 -3.32 45.32
C HIS A 493 -9.88 -3.10 44.61
N ARG A 494 -10.90 -2.59 45.33
CA ARG A 494 -12.26 -2.37 44.78
C ARG A 494 -12.28 -1.47 43.53
N LEU A 495 -11.17 -0.77 43.26
CA LEU A 495 -10.99 0.12 42.12
C LEU A 495 -10.32 -0.53 40.89
N ALA A 496 -9.68 -1.69 41.03
CA ALA A 496 -8.98 -2.35 39.92
C ALA A 496 -9.96 -2.76 38.80
N LEU A 497 -11.09 -3.36 39.18
CA LEU A 497 -12.16 -3.76 38.26
C LEU A 497 -12.82 -2.55 37.58
N PRO A 498 -13.29 -1.50 38.29
CA PRO A 498 -13.88 -0.34 37.63
C PRO A 498 -12.86 0.46 36.80
N MET A 499 -11.58 0.51 37.16
CA MET A 499 -10.57 1.14 36.28
C MET A 499 -10.29 0.35 35.01
N SER A 500 -10.16 -0.98 35.13
CA SER A 500 -10.05 -1.85 33.95
C SER A 500 -11.29 -1.74 33.07
N ALA A 501 -12.48 -1.61 33.68
CA ALA A 501 -13.73 -1.34 32.98
C ALA A 501 -13.74 0.03 32.30
N VAL A 502 -13.21 1.09 32.94
CA VAL A 502 -13.11 2.43 32.32
C VAL A 502 -12.17 2.41 31.12
N VAL A 503 -10.98 1.79 31.21
CA VAL A 503 -10.07 1.68 30.05
C VAL A 503 -10.70 0.82 28.96
N SER A 504 -11.34 -0.29 29.32
CA SER A 504 -12.09 -1.12 28.36
C SER A 504 -13.22 -0.33 27.71
N CYS A 505 -13.95 0.51 28.46
CA CYS A 505 -14.98 1.39 27.92
C CYS A 505 -14.41 2.49 27.02
N ILE A 506 -13.23 3.04 27.32
CA ILE A 506 -12.56 4.02 26.43
C ILE A 506 -12.15 3.34 25.12
N VAL A 507 -11.55 2.15 25.19
CA VAL A 507 -11.19 1.36 24.00
C VAL A 507 -12.44 0.96 23.21
N LEU A 508 -13.48 0.45 23.88
CA LEU A 508 -14.74 0.06 23.26
C LEU A 508 -15.50 1.27 22.72
N ALA A 509 -15.47 2.43 23.36
CA ALA A 509 -16.08 3.66 22.87
C ALA A 509 -15.33 4.19 21.65
N HIS A 510 -13.99 4.17 21.68
CA HIS A 510 -13.17 4.51 20.51
C HIS A 510 -13.41 3.52 19.36
N PHE A 511 -13.54 2.23 19.66
CA PHE A 511 -13.87 1.18 18.69
C PHE A 511 -15.28 1.32 18.13
N THR A 512 -16.26 1.58 18.98
CA THR A 512 -17.65 1.81 18.57
C THR A 512 -17.72 3.05 17.70
N TYR A 513 -17.02 4.13 18.07
CA TYR A 513 -16.88 5.33 17.25
C TYR A 513 -16.19 5.03 15.91
N LEU A 514 -15.11 4.25 15.89
CA LEU A 514 -14.42 3.78 14.67
C LEU A 514 -15.36 3.00 13.73
N LEU A 515 -16.16 2.09 14.27
CA LEU A 515 -17.14 1.30 13.53
C LEU A 515 -18.39 2.09 13.15
N SER A 516 -18.66 3.21 13.81
CA SER A 516 -19.79 4.09 13.52
C SER A 516 -19.58 4.92 12.26
N PHE A 517 -18.33 5.00 11.76
CA PHE A 517 -18.06 5.63 10.48
C PHE A 517 -18.30 4.66 9.32
N PRO A 518 -19.07 5.08 8.30
CA PRO A 518 -19.15 4.36 7.05
C PRO A 518 -17.76 4.01 6.50
N THR A 519 -17.69 2.95 5.70
CA THR A 519 -16.46 2.44 5.07
C THR A 519 -15.64 3.50 4.31
N GLY A 520 -16.18 4.70 4.04
CA GLY A 520 -15.52 5.83 3.37
C GLY A 520 -15.00 7.01 4.21
N SER A 521 -15.34 7.14 5.50
CA SER A 521 -15.00 8.34 6.29
C SER A 521 -14.07 7.99 7.46
N PHE A 522 -12.77 7.82 7.19
CA PHE A 522 -11.79 7.60 8.26
C PHE A 522 -11.15 8.95 8.65
N PRO A 523 -11.53 9.58 9.78
CA PRO A 523 -10.97 10.87 10.19
C PRO A 523 -9.54 10.70 10.74
N TYR A 524 -8.57 10.55 9.83
CA TYR A 524 -7.16 10.31 10.12
C TYR A 524 -6.58 11.26 11.20
N GLY A 525 -6.96 12.54 11.15
CA GLY A 525 -6.54 13.55 12.13
C GLY A 525 -6.99 13.20 13.55
N TYR A 526 -8.24 12.77 13.73
CA TYR A 526 -8.76 12.37 15.04
C TYR A 526 -8.02 11.14 15.58
N HIS A 527 -7.76 10.12 14.75
CA HIS A 527 -7.07 8.90 15.19
C HIS A 527 -5.63 9.17 15.62
N THR A 528 -4.93 9.98 14.84
CA THR A 528 -3.55 10.38 15.17
C THR A 528 -3.53 11.18 16.47
N THR A 529 -4.44 12.14 16.64
CA THR A 529 -4.55 12.91 17.89
C THR A 529 -4.93 12.05 19.08
N PHE A 530 -5.85 11.09 18.93
CA PHE A 530 -6.27 10.19 20.00
C PHE A 530 -5.12 9.30 20.47
N ASN A 531 -4.41 8.64 19.55
CA ASN A 531 -3.26 7.79 19.88
C ASN A 531 -2.10 8.61 20.47
N LEU A 532 -1.90 9.85 19.99
CA LEU A 532 -0.90 10.75 20.55
C LEU A 532 -1.23 11.14 21.99
N ILE A 533 -2.49 11.47 22.29
CA ILE A 533 -2.93 11.78 23.66
C ILE A 533 -2.73 10.57 24.58
N LEU A 534 -3.12 9.37 24.14
CA LEU A 534 -2.90 8.14 24.93
C LEU A 534 -1.41 7.87 25.16
N GLY A 535 -0.58 8.01 24.13
CA GLY A 535 0.88 7.82 24.23
C GLY A 535 1.55 8.84 25.16
N ILE A 536 1.18 10.12 25.06
CA ILE A 536 1.67 11.17 25.98
C ILE A 536 1.27 10.86 27.42
N THR A 537 0.02 10.45 27.65
CA THR A 537 -0.48 10.09 28.98
C THR A 537 0.29 8.90 29.55
N HIS A 538 0.49 7.85 28.76
CA HIS A 538 1.31 6.68 29.12
C HIS A 538 2.73 7.08 29.51
N ASN A 539 3.38 7.95 28.73
CA ASN A 539 4.75 8.38 28.99
C ASN A 539 4.87 9.24 30.26
N LEU A 540 3.94 10.17 30.48
CA LEU A 540 3.90 11.00 31.69
C LEU A 540 3.71 10.16 32.95
N LEU A 541 2.87 9.13 32.86
CA LEU A 541 2.65 8.17 33.94
C LEU A 541 3.95 7.44 34.32
N TRP A 542 4.69 6.89 33.35
CA TRP A 542 5.98 6.24 33.64
C TRP A 542 7.06 7.18 34.15
N ILE A 543 7.09 8.43 33.68
CA ILE A 543 7.96 9.48 34.23
C ILE A 543 7.59 9.74 35.69
N LEU A 544 6.30 9.88 36.00
CA LEU A 544 5.81 10.11 37.37
C LEU A 544 6.18 8.94 38.28
N TRP A 545 5.98 7.70 37.81
CA TRP A 545 6.38 6.50 38.54
C TRP A 545 7.87 6.51 38.87
N SER A 546 8.73 6.68 37.86
CA SER A 546 10.18 6.73 38.06
C SER A 546 10.58 7.85 39.01
N THR A 547 10.11 9.08 38.78
CA THR A 547 10.50 10.25 39.58
C THR A 547 10.01 10.21 41.02
N SER A 548 8.91 9.52 41.30
CA SER A 548 8.38 9.36 42.66
C SER A 548 9.41 8.75 43.63
N PHE A 549 10.31 7.89 43.16
CA PHE A 549 11.36 7.28 44.00
C PHE A 549 12.56 8.21 44.29
N TYR A 550 12.64 9.38 43.65
CA TYR A 550 13.75 10.33 43.79
C TYR A 550 13.30 11.65 44.44
N PHE A 551 12.03 11.99 44.31
CA PHE A 551 11.47 13.23 44.82
C PHE A 551 10.22 12.93 45.67
N ALA A 552 10.16 13.52 46.87
CA ALA A 552 8.97 13.44 47.71
C ALA A 552 7.82 14.19 47.03
N LEU A 553 6.83 13.45 46.55
CA LEU A 553 5.64 14.00 45.92
C LEU A 553 4.50 14.06 46.94
N PRO A 554 3.67 15.13 46.92
CA PRO A 554 2.60 15.30 47.90
C PRO A 554 1.57 14.17 47.79
N SER A 555 1.15 13.62 48.93
CA SER A 555 0.05 12.66 48.96
C SER A 555 -1.27 13.38 48.66
N THR A 556 -2.08 12.79 47.79
CA THR A 556 -3.35 13.37 47.35
C THR A 556 -4.47 12.37 47.59
N THR A 557 -5.51 12.76 48.32
CA THR A 557 -6.70 11.93 48.51
C THR A 557 -7.77 12.27 47.49
N ILE A 558 -8.08 11.33 46.59
CA ILE A 558 -9.12 11.48 45.58
C ILE A 558 -10.18 10.40 45.85
N CYS A 559 -11.44 10.80 46.07
CA CYS A 559 -12.57 9.87 46.30
C CYS A 559 -12.31 8.81 47.39
N GLY A 560 -11.58 9.16 48.46
CA GLY A 560 -11.22 8.25 49.56
C GLY A 560 -9.99 7.37 49.29
N LEU A 561 -9.37 7.48 48.12
CA LEU A 561 -8.08 6.87 47.80
C LEU A 561 -6.95 7.85 48.10
N THR A 562 -6.16 7.59 49.14
CA THR A 562 -4.92 8.35 49.38
C THR A 562 -3.82 7.82 48.47
N ILE A 563 -3.52 8.59 47.42
CA ILE A 563 -2.41 8.33 46.52
C ILE A 563 -1.15 8.93 47.18
N ALA A 564 -0.29 8.06 47.73
CA ALA A 564 0.97 8.45 48.36
C ALA A 564 2.16 8.07 47.45
N TRP A 565 3.08 9.02 47.24
CA TRP A 565 4.19 8.91 46.31
C TRP A 565 5.53 9.14 47.05
N PRO A 566 6.52 8.25 46.95
CA PRO A 566 6.45 6.87 46.46
C PRO A 566 5.82 5.93 47.51
N TYR A 567 5.15 4.87 47.07
CA TYR A 567 4.70 3.80 47.96
C TYR A 567 5.91 2.91 48.33
N PRO A 568 6.02 2.38 49.57
CA PRO A 568 7.07 1.43 49.93
C PRO A 568 7.07 0.22 48.99
N TYR A 569 8.26 -0.16 48.53
CA TYR A 569 8.48 -1.24 47.59
C TYR A 569 9.45 -2.26 48.20
N PRO A 570 9.05 -3.54 48.39
CA PRO A 570 7.71 -4.09 48.24
C PRO A 570 6.76 -3.66 49.39
N PRO A 571 5.42 -3.81 49.24
CA PRO A 571 4.43 -3.20 50.15
C PRO A 571 4.44 -3.63 51.61
N ASN A 572 5.37 -4.50 52.07
CA ASN A 572 5.45 -5.00 53.45
C ASN A 572 6.84 -5.56 53.85
N ASP A 573 7.96 -5.18 53.23
CA ASP A 573 9.30 -5.57 53.73
C ASP A 573 9.94 -4.40 54.54
N PRO A 574 10.13 -4.53 55.87
CA PRO A 574 10.75 -3.49 56.68
C PRO A 574 12.27 -3.37 56.51
N LEU A 575 12.92 -4.22 55.70
CA LEU A 575 14.38 -4.41 55.77
C LEU A 575 15.19 -4.22 54.49
N THR A 576 14.64 -3.74 53.37
CA THR A 576 15.45 -3.46 52.17
C THR A 576 15.06 -2.16 51.44
N SER A 577 16.06 -1.57 50.76
CA SER A 577 16.08 -0.22 50.16
C SER A 577 14.74 0.30 49.59
N PRO A 578 14.32 1.55 49.87
CA PRO A 578 13.02 2.10 49.45
C PRO A 578 12.84 2.33 47.94
N ARG A 579 13.80 1.88 47.11
CA ARG A 579 13.88 2.16 45.68
C ARG A 579 14.15 0.88 44.89
N PRO A 580 13.26 0.49 43.95
CA PRO A 580 13.51 -0.60 43.02
C PRO A 580 14.80 -0.37 42.22
N LYS A 581 15.57 -1.44 41.98
CA LYS A 581 16.83 -1.38 41.23
C LYS A 581 16.67 -0.73 39.84
N ASP A 582 15.54 -1.02 39.19
CA ASP A 582 15.21 -0.54 37.84
C ASP A 582 14.27 0.68 37.82
N SER A 583 14.15 1.41 38.94
CA SER A 583 13.28 2.58 39.06
C SER A 583 13.59 3.71 38.07
N ALA A 584 14.83 3.81 37.56
CA ALA A 584 15.24 4.77 36.52
C ALA A 584 14.92 4.31 35.09
N THR A 585 14.60 3.02 34.91
CA THR A 585 14.52 2.41 33.59
C THR A 585 13.37 3.00 32.77
N PRO A 586 12.13 3.16 33.28
CA PRO A 586 11.03 3.70 32.49
C PRO A 586 11.26 5.13 31.99
N ILE A 587 11.74 6.05 32.83
CA ILE A 587 12.06 7.42 32.38
C ILE A 587 13.14 7.43 31.29
N SER A 588 14.15 6.56 31.40
CA SER A 588 15.20 6.42 30.38
C SER A 588 14.61 5.89 29.07
N LEU A 589 13.75 4.87 29.14
CA LEU A 589 13.07 4.30 27.98
C LEU A 589 12.11 5.29 27.33
N VAL A 590 11.37 6.10 28.10
CA VAL A 590 10.50 7.15 27.56
C VAL A 590 11.32 8.20 26.80
N VAL A 591 12.45 8.65 27.37
CA VAL A 591 13.34 9.62 26.70
C VAL A 591 13.90 9.03 25.40
N LEU A 592 14.39 7.80 25.44
CA LEU A 592 14.95 7.13 24.26
C LEU A 592 13.89 6.85 23.19
N THR A 593 12.69 6.45 23.59
CA THR A 593 11.56 6.24 22.67
C THR A 593 11.13 7.56 22.04
N THR A 594 11.07 8.64 22.81
CA THR A 594 10.75 9.99 22.29
C THR A 594 11.82 10.50 21.33
N ALA A 595 13.10 10.28 21.66
CA ALA A 595 14.22 10.62 20.79
C ALA A 595 14.19 9.79 19.49
N ALA A 596 13.93 8.48 19.58
CA ALA A 596 13.73 7.61 18.42
C ALA A 596 12.59 8.13 17.54
N MET A 597 11.41 8.37 18.11
CA MET A 597 10.27 8.91 17.36
C MET A 597 10.53 10.30 16.76
N SER A 598 11.38 11.12 17.38
CA SER A 598 11.77 12.42 16.81
C SER A 598 12.61 12.29 15.54
N LEU A 599 13.29 11.16 15.33
CA LEU A 599 14.00 10.88 14.07
C LEU A 599 13.01 10.81 12.90
N GLU A 600 11.88 10.12 13.08
CA GLU A 600 10.81 10.03 12.08
C GLU A 600 10.17 11.41 11.81
N LEU A 601 10.04 12.25 12.84
CA LEU A 601 9.43 13.57 12.71
C LEU A 601 10.35 14.61 12.04
N LEU A 602 11.65 14.51 12.28
CA LEU A 602 12.65 15.46 11.79
C LEU A 602 13.21 15.09 10.41
N ASP A 603 13.03 13.83 9.99
CA ASP A 603 13.29 13.29 8.64
C ASP A 603 14.55 13.87 7.95
N PHE A 604 15.70 13.73 8.61
CA PHE A 604 16.95 14.26 8.07
C PHE A 604 17.56 13.36 6.99
N ALA A 605 18.25 13.99 6.05
CA ALA A 605 18.90 13.33 4.91
C ALA A 605 20.00 12.32 5.33
N PRO A 606 20.29 11.29 4.52
CA PRO A 606 21.23 10.22 4.89
C PRO A 606 22.61 10.73 5.32
N LEU A 607 23.01 10.42 6.56
CA LEU A 607 24.37 10.59 7.03
C LEU A 607 25.28 9.62 6.28
N PHE A 608 26.37 10.15 5.71
CA PHE A 608 27.35 9.40 4.93
C PHE A 608 26.77 8.60 3.74
N ARG A 609 25.56 8.95 3.27
CA ARG A 609 24.81 8.22 2.23
C ARG A 609 24.47 6.76 2.58
N MET A 610 24.54 6.37 3.85
CA MET A 610 24.30 4.99 4.30
C MET A 610 23.13 4.86 5.26
N MET A 611 22.90 5.86 6.13
CA MET A 611 21.87 5.79 7.16
C MET A 611 21.07 7.09 7.18
N ASP A 612 19.77 7.00 6.94
CA ASP A 612 18.82 8.10 7.10
C ASP A 612 18.07 8.02 8.42
N ALA A 613 17.28 9.06 8.71
CA ALA A 613 16.50 9.16 9.93
C ALA A 613 15.52 7.98 10.08
N HIS A 614 14.90 7.53 8.98
CA HIS A 614 13.97 6.41 8.96
C HIS A 614 14.66 5.06 9.29
N SER A 615 15.84 4.82 8.73
CA SER A 615 16.63 3.61 9.03
C SER A 615 17.11 3.59 10.48
N LEU A 616 17.51 4.75 11.02
CA LEU A 616 17.88 4.89 12.42
C LEU A 616 16.69 4.71 13.36
N TRP A 617 15.50 5.16 12.94
CA TRP A 617 14.25 4.89 13.65
C TRP A 617 13.98 3.39 13.75
N HIS A 618 13.93 2.66 12.64
CA HIS A 618 13.74 1.18 12.65
C HIS A 618 14.81 0.44 13.44
N ALA A 619 16.07 0.85 13.33
CA ALA A 619 17.16 0.24 14.09
C ALA A 619 17.02 0.47 15.60
N SER A 620 16.46 1.60 16.01
CA SER A 620 16.27 1.97 17.42
C SER A 620 15.06 1.32 18.07
N THR A 621 14.00 1.00 17.32
CA THR A 621 12.74 0.48 17.90
C THR A 621 12.86 -0.95 18.42
N ILE A 622 13.65 -1.81 17.77
CA ILE A 622 13.88 -3.20 18.20
C ILE A 622 14.51 -3.28 19.61
N PRO A 623 15.67 -2.68 19.89
CA PRO A 623 16.27 -2.75 21.22
C PRO A 623 15.42 -2.04 22.28
N LEU A 624 14.71 -0.97 21.93
CA LEU A 624 13.81 -0.27 22.86
C LEU A 624 12.60 -1.13 23.24
N ALA A 625 12.00 -1.85 22.29
CA ALA A 625 10.91 -2.78 22.56
C ALA A 625 11.37 -3.93 23.48
N ILE A 626 12.55 -4.50 23.22
CA ILE A 626 13.14 -5.54 24.07
C ILE A 626 13.40 -5.01 25.48
N ALA A 627 13.90 -3.78 25.61
CA ALA A 627 14.18 -3.17 26.91
C ALA A 627 12.89 -2.88 27.70
N TRP A 628 11.84 -2.37 27.04
CA TRP A 628 10.51 -2.22 27.64
C TRP A 628 9.96 -3.57 28.11
N TRP A 629 10.00 -4.60 27.26
CA TRP A 629 9.54 -5.94 27.62
C TRP A 629 10.30 -6.51 28.82
N THR A 630 11.62 -6.44 28.80
CA THR A 630 12.48 -6.95 29.88
C THR A 630 12.19 -6.25 31.20
N PHE A 631 12.04 -4.92 31.17
CA PHE A 631 11.63 -4.16 32.35
C PHE A 631 10.27 -4.61 32.86
N LEU A 632 9.25 -4.69 32.00
CA LEU A 632 7.90 -5.09 32.38
C LEU A 632 7.86 -6.51 32.97
N CYS A 633 8.62 -7.46 32.41
CA CYS A 633 8.74 -8.81 32.95
C CYS A 633 9.43 -8.82 34.33
N SER A 634 10.56 -8.11 34.48
CA SER A 634 11.28 -7.98 35.76
C SER A 634 10.37 -7.39 36.84
N ASP A 635 9.68 -6.31 36.49
CA ASP A 635 8.73 -5.58 37.33
C ASP A 635 7.53 -6.46 37.75
N ALA A 636 7.03 -7.30 36.85
CA ALA A 636 5.97 -8.27 37.14
C ALA A 636 6.44 -9.44 38.01
N VAL A 637 7.66 -9.95 37.79
CA VAL A 637 8.25 -11.04 38.61
C VAL A 637 8.59 -10.55 40.02
N GLU A 638 9.10 -9.34 40.18
CA GLU A 638 9.42 -8.76 41.49
C GLU A 638 8.13 -8.54 42.33
N LEU A 639 7.05 -8.14 41.66
CA LEU A 639 5.69 -8.14 42.21
C LEU A 639 5.25 -9.53 42.71
N GLU A 640 5.46 -10.58 41.90
CA GLU A 640 5.09 -11.96 42.23
C GLU A 640 5.97 -12.56 43.35
N GLY A 641 7.27 -12.25 43.36
CA GLY A 641 8.18 -12.62 44.44
C GLY A 641 7.76 -12.00 45.78
N ALA A 642 7.35 -10.73 45.78
CA ALA A 642 6.78 -10.07 46.95
C ALA A 642 5.42 -10.68 47.38
N LEU A 643 4.61 -11.16 46.42
CA LEU A 643 3.37 -11.89 46.67
C LEU A 643 3.61 -13.22 47.41
N LEU A 644 4.67 -13.96 47.05
CA LEU A 644 5.02 -15.23 47.71
C LEU A 644 5.62 -15.01 49.10
N ALA A 645 6.48 -14.01 49.25
CA ALA A 645 7.11 -13.67 50.54
C ALA A 645 6.08 -13.21 51.61
N SER A 646 5.09 -12.39 51.21
CA SER A 646 4.04 -11.90 52.13
C SER A 646 3.02 -12.96 52.57
N ARG A 647 2.95 -14.12 51.89
CA ARG A 647 2.11 -15.28 52.25
C ARG A 647 2.79 -16.25 53.24
N GLY A 648 4.00 -15.92 53.73
CA GLY A 648 4.71 -16.72 54.74
C GLY A 648 5.47 -17.93 54.18
N VAL A 649 5.73 -17.96 52.86
CA VAL A 649 6.60 -18.99 52.26
C VAL A 649 8.05 -18.52 52.39
N THR A 650 8.70 -18.81 53.52
CA THR A 650 10.12 -18.55 53.72
C THR A 650 10.98 -19.76 53.34
N ASN A 651 12.06 -19.47 52.62
CA ASN A 651 13.18 -20.31 52.17
C ASN A 651 13.04 -21.06 50.83
N VAL A 652 13.56 -20.43 49.77
CA VAL A 652 14.50 -21.10 48.85
C VAL A 652 15.65 -20.13 48.59
N ALA A 653 16.86 -20.51 48.99
CA ALA A 653 18.07 -19.73 48.76
C ALA A 653 18.37 -19.62 47.25
N LEU A 654 18.46 -18.39 46.74
CA LEU A 654 19.07 -18.10 45.45
C LEU A 654 20.58 -18.03 45.66
N ASP A 655 21.28 -19.13 45.41
CA ASP A 655 22.74 -19.18 45.43
C ASP A 655 23.28 -18.62 44.10
N GLU A 656 23.66 -17.34 44.10
CA GLU A 656 24.53 -16.76 43.07
C GLU A 656 25.94 -17.32 43.24
N LYS A 657 26.37 -18.23 42.35
CA LYS A 657 27.80 -18.41 42.02
C LYS A 657 27.99 -19.11 40.69
N MET A 658 28.06 -18.32 39.63
CA MET A 658 28.65 -18.73 38.35
C MET A 658 30.11 -18.29 38.35
N GLN A 659 31.01 -19.13 38.89
CA GLN A 659 32.44 -19.10 38.55
C GLN A 659 32.98 -20.52 38.38
N LEU A 660 33.40 -20.77 37.14
CA LEU A 660 34.54 -21.57 36.66
C LEU A 660 35.21 -22.59 37.60
N SER A 661 35.37 -23.80 37.05
CA SER A 661 36.46 -24.80 37.23
C SER A 661 36.09 -26.15 37.87
N GLY A 662 36.27 -27.21 37.08
CA GLY A 662 37.18 -28.32 37.37
C GLY A 662 36.82 -29.33 38.47
N GLY A 663 36.31 -30.50 38.04
CA GLY A 663 36.90 -31.81 38.35
C GLY A 663 36.75 -32.43 39.75
N GLY A 664 36.40 -33.71 39.77
CA GLY A 664 36.99 -34.70 40.67
C GLY A 664 36.07 -35.24 41.77
N GLY A 665 35.77 -36.54 41.71
CA GLY A 665 34.92 -37.26 42.65
C GLY A 665 35.48 -37.46 44.06
N GLY A 666 34.66 -38.04 44.94
CA GLY A 666 35.06 -38.54 46.26
C GLY A 666 33.84 -38.71 47.16
N GLY A 667 33.57 -39.94 47.62
CA GLY A 667 32.34 -40.33 48.32
C GLY A 667 32.28 -40.03 49.82
N GLY A 668 31.16 -40.40 50.43
CA GLY A 668 30.98 -40.37 51.89
C GLY A 668 29.51 -40.41 52.33
N ASP A 669 29.09 -41.55 52.91
CA ASP A 669 27.77 -41.88 53.45
C ASP A 669 27.21 -40.93 54.53
N GLY A 670 25.89 -40.83 54.63
CA GLY A 670 25.20 -40.25 55.79
C GLY A 670 23.68 -40.12 55.65
N SER A 671 22.96 -41.09 56.19
CA SER A 671 21.50 -41.25 56.22
C SER A 671 20.70 -40.10 56.84
N GLY A 672 19.67 -39.62 56.12
CA GLY A 672 18.55 -38.81 56.61
C GLY A 672 17.39 -38.85 55.61
N GLY A 673 16.16 -39.13 56.07
CA GLY A 673 14.98 -39.44 55.23
C GLY A 673 14.55 -38.36 54.22
N PRO A 674 13.66 -38.69 53.27
CA PRO A 674 13.40 -37.83 52.11
C PRO A 674 12.62 -36.59 52.54
N VAL A 675 13.29 -35.44 52.53
CA VAL A 675 12.62 -34.13 52.46
C VAL A 675 12.15 -33.98 51.01
N GLN A 676 10.84 -33.97 50.80
CA GLN A 676 10.22 -33.64 49.53
C GLN A 676 10.63 -32.20 49.18
N GLN A 677 11.59 -32.03 48.26
CA GLN A 677 11.84 -30.76 47.61
C GLN A 677 10.58 -30.42 46.79
N GLN A 678 9.77 -29.48 47.28
CA GLN A 678 8.80 -28.82 46.42
C GLN A 678 9.57 -27.97 45.42
N GLN A 679 9.65 -28.44 44.18
CA GLN A 679 10.10 -27.64 43.04
C GLN A 679 9.23 -26.38 42.97
N MET A 680 9.87 -25.20 42.87
CA MET A 680 9.15 -23.98 42.50
C MET A 680 8.48 -24.19 41.13
N PRO A 681 7.25 -23.68 40.91
CA PRO A 681 6.67 -23.65 39.58
C PRO A 681 7.53 -22.74 38.71
N SER A 682 8.17 -23.30 37.67
CA SER A 682 8.74 -22.51 36.59
C SER A 682 7.61 -21.75 35.91
N THR A 683 7.79 -20.44 35.69
CA THR A 683 6.89 -19.67 34.84
C THR A 683 6.78 -20.38 33.49
N PRO A 684 5.56 -20.74 33.03
CA PRO A 684 5.45 -21.51 31.82
C PRO A 684 5.87 -20.65 30.64
N ASN A 685 6.82 -21.14 29.82
CA ASN A 685 6.98 -20.57 28.49
C ASN A 685 5.70 -20.85 27.67
N PHE A 686 5.54 -20.15 26.55
CA PHE A 686 4.33 -20.20 25.72
C PHE A 686 3.83 -21.62 25.36
N ALA A 687 4.72 -22.63 25.35
CA ALA A 687 4.37 -24.03 25.08
C ALA A 687 3.67 -24.73 26.27
N GLN A 688 3.92 -24.32 27.51
CA GLN A 688 3.38 -24.97 28.71
C GLN A 688 1.98 -24.45 29.11
N LEU A 689 1.65 -23.19 28.79
CA LEU A 689 0.28 -22.66 28.95
C LEU A 689 -0.70 -23.28 27.94
N ALA A 690 -0.21 -23.71 26.78
CA ALA A 690 -1.02 -24.33 25.74
C ALA A 690 -1.40 -25.80 26.05
N ALA A 691 -0.73 -26.46 27.00
CA ALA A 691 -0.87 -27.90 27.23
C ALA A 691 -1.62 -28.30 28.52
N GLY A 692 -2.09 -27.35 29.35
CA GLY A 692 -2.56 -27.67 30.71
C GLY A 692 -3.93 -27.09 31.08
N SER A 693 -5.02 -27.69 30.61
CA SER A 693 -6.35 -27.48 31.23
C SER A 693 -7.17 -28.78 31.29
N GLY A 694 -6.79 -29.66 32.21
CA GLY A 694 -7.55 -30.85 32.57
C GLY A 694 -7.96 -30.86 34.03
N ILE A 695 -8.88 -29.99 34.48
CA ILE A 695 -9.59 -30.16 35.77
C ILE A 695 -11.07 -29.77 35.61
N GLY A 696 -11.93 -30.76 35.87
CA GLY A 696 -13.35 -30.76 35.54
C GLY A 696 -14.24 -29.79 36.32
N LEU A 697 -15.20 -29.22 35.61
CA LEU A 697 -16.36 -28.52 36.16
C LEU A 697 -17.61 -29.39 35.99
N ARG A 698 -18.16 -29.84 37.12
CA ARG A 698 -19.52 -30.36 37.23
C ARG A 698 -20.52 -29.27 36.82
N ASN A 699 -21.11 -29.37 35.64
CA ASN A 699 -22.30 -28.59 35.29
C ASN A 699 -23.57 -29.37 35.62
N LYS A 700 -24.32 -28.89 36.63
CA LYS A 700 -25.75 -29.18 36.80
C LYS A 700 -26.51 -28.33 35.77
N SER A 701 -27.15 -28.99 34.81
CA SER A 701 -28.10 -28.39 33.87
C SER A 701 -29.49 -28.18 34.51
N PRO A 702 -30.16 -27.05 34.22
CA PRO A 702 -31.62 -27.04 34.12
C PRO A 702 -32.07 -26.56 32.74
N GLY A 703 -33.03 -27.26 32.14
CA GLY A 703 -33.77 -26.76 30.97
C GLY A 703 -34.02 -27.78 29.88
N ARG A 704 -35.04 -28.62 30.07
CA ARG A 704 -35.63 -29.48 29.03
C ARG A 704 -36.30 -28.64 27.95
N SER A 705 -36.23 -29.12 26.70
CA SER A 705 -37.27 -28.98 25.67
C SER A 705 -37.22 -30.21 24.74
N PRO A 706 -38.33 -30.57 24.05
CA PRO A 706 -38.85 -31.94 24.07
C PRO A 706 -38.42 -32.84 22.89
N LYS A 707 -38.54 -34.15 23.15
CA LYS A 707 -38.22 -35.29 22.29
C LYS A 707 -39.19 -35.44 21.10
N ILE A 708 -38.62 -35.73 19.94
CA ILE A 708 -39.17 -36.55 18.85
C ILE A 708 -37.98 -37.46 18.47
N GLY A 709 -37.93 -38.77 18.72
CA GLY A 709 -38.87 -39.80 18.34
C GLY A 709 -38.24 -40.64 17.22
N VAL A 710 -37.21 -41.44 17.55
CA VAL A 710 -36.53 -42.35 16.61
C VAL A 710 -37.46 -43.53 16.27
N GLY A 711 -37.73 -43.73 14.98
CA GLY A 711 -38.26 -44.97 14.43
C GLY A 711 -37.18 -45.65 13.60
N ASN A 712 -36.87 -46.90 13.95
CA ASN A 712 -35.83 -47.74 13.37
C ASN A 712 -36.48 -48.78 12.45
N SER A 713 -36.06 -48.84 11.18
CA SER A 713 -36.20 -49.98 10.23
C SER A 713 -35.54 -49.52 8.92
N GLY A 714 -34.41 -50.04 8.45
CA GLY A 714 -34.19 -51.44 8.13
C GLY A 714 -34.83 -51.75 6.78
N ASP A 715 -34.13 -51.57 5.65
CA ASP A 715 -33.86 -52.63 4.68
C ASP A 715 -32.93 -52.13 3.53
N LYS A 716 -32.19 -53.10 2.99
CA LYS A 716 -31.40 -53.21 1.76
C LYS A 716 -31.44 -52.09 0.70
N GLY A 717 -30.26 -51.88 0.10
CA GLY A 717 -30.06 -52.29 -1.29
C GLY A 717 -29.90 -51.19 -2.35
N GLU A 718 -28.80 -51.34 -3.09
CA GLU A 718 -28.60 -50.99 -4.50
C GLU A 718 -27.96 -49.65 -4.90
N ARG A 719 -27.09 -49.84 -5.91
CA ARG A 719 -26.26 -48.91 -6.70
C ARG A 719 -27.08 -48.22 -7.79
N ALA A 720 -26.39 -47.26 -8.43
CA ALA A 720 -26.61 -46.65 -9.76
C ALA A 720 -27.61 -45.47 -9.73
N ASP A 721 -27.34 -44.30 -10.33
CA ASP A 721 -26.37 -43.86 -11.36
C ASP A 721 -25.75 -42.49 -11.00
#